data_AF-A0A0W1F1R6-F1
#
_entry.id   AF-A0A0W1F1R6-F1
#
_cell.length_a   1.000
_cell.length_b   1.000
_cell.length_c   1.000
_cell.angle_alpha   90.00
_cell.angle_beta   90.00
_cell.angle_gamma   90.00
#
_symmetry.space_group_name_H-M   'P 1'
#
loop_
_entity.id
_entity.type
_entity.pdbx_description
1 polymer ?
#
loop_
_entity_poly.entity_id
_entity_poly.type
_entity_poly.pdbx_seq_one_letter_code
_entity_poly.pdbx_strand_id
1 'polypeptide(L)'
;MTGSNRRPDILVTEPGVSPVVVETEVLPAVTVEVEAQSRLGERLKSNGRQILSSIAVRSPQHLRTVGGGDLAVAVDACEDFEFALFTGISPESYTRWPAAGWIKGSIWDLSVLAQAATVPPAIVESAADQLMIGVSQAAGQLAGIEEKYQPALDRIAQALCQEDSEQTRRMATTILANAFMFHENLAHGPGELESIRNLEEMRGSGELTRRHIIAEWRRILDVNYWPIFDIACRIFEVIPADLAKMLSDTLADTASKLVENSLTRSHDLTGAVFQKLIADRKFLAAYYTTPASAALMVGLALDRHHTPRGASWTDGDDLAKLKVGDFACGTGTLLSTAYTRLGQYYELHGGNSEHLHASMMGSTLVGADVLPAAAHLTAAMLSGVHPQITYTDSMIMTVPYGSQAGDRVALGSLDLLASQKTMDAVAAEGLGAKGKSTKNVFVSVAHESFDLVIMNPPFTRPTGQEASKVGVPNPMFAAFSADKDEQKEMKKAFDKLLQGLEGGHCYDGQAGEATGFIELAHRKLKAGGTLGLITPLSLMSGEAWDAARLRLARHYSDVILLSITGKQRRETSFSADTGMAEAMTMAVRRTTPNDGVVRATYVVLDDRPTTPLDGYAVAKAIKRLVANGSIRQIEDPPLGGTAISIGSDKVGEAMQGPLPSGDTWDICRIADLSLAQSAWRLIGEGRIWLAGMAAPLEEILPLRPVSDLIAQIGPYHADINWNGAGGKIRGPFSLHPTAAPETVTYPILWTHDADRERSLCFEADNEGIVRPGKDAEEEAVILDKVNLVWASASHLHFNQNFQFNSQSTAMQYTRRHAIGGRAWMGLKFPDARHEAAAVLWGNSSLGLLLHWWQANKQQSGRGNVGKEALAKFTLLDPLALTDDQLDRSAALLAERADVPMRPLNEIDLDTERAALDEAFLIDILGLSATLVGPDGPLALLRRKLAREPSINGGKRKF
;
A
#
# COMPACT_ATOMS: atom_id res chain seq x y z
N MET A 1 -20.72 -39.49 -9.88
CA MET A 1 -22.07 -38.93 -9.65
C MET A 1 -23.12 -39.99 -10.03
N THR A 2 -24.40 -39.85 -9.67
CA THR A 2 -25.47 -40.80 -10.03
C THR A 2 -26.00 -40.56 -11.45
N GLY A 3 -26.02 -41.59 -12.30
CA GLY A 3 -26.42 -41.54 -13.72
C GLY A 3 -25.27 -41.31 -14.70
N SER A 4 -25.29 -41.96 -15.88
CA SER A 4 -24.20 -41.90 -16.87
C SER A 4 -23.96 -40.51 -17.48
N ASN A 5 -24.97 -39.61 -17.40
CA ASN A 5 -24.91 -38.24 -17.93
C ASN A 5 -24.30 -37.22 -16.93
N ARG A 6 -23.74 -37.67 -15.81
CA ARG A 6 -23.12 -36.80 -14.77
C ARG A 6 -21.63 -37.07 -14.56
N ARG A 7 -20.93 -37.63 -15.55
CA ARG A 7 -19.48 -37.81 -15.49
C ARG A 7 -18.80 -36.52 -15.95
N PRO A 8 -17.94 -35.90 -15.14
CA PRO A 8 -17.14 -34.75 -15.58
C PRO A 8 -16.03 -35.21 -16.54
N ASP A 9 -15.58 -34.30 -17.41
CA ASP A 9 -14.42 -34.57 -18.29
C ASP A 9 -13.16 -34.87 -17.47
N ILE A 10 -12.85 -33.99 -16.52
CA ILE A 10 -11.73 -34.15 -15.58
C ILE A 10 -12.23 -33.88 -14.17
N LEU A 11 -11.81 -34.74 -13.24
CA LEU A 11 -12.06 -34.58 -11.81
C LEU A 11 -10.72 -34.56 -11.08
N VAL A 12 -10.41 -33.44 -10.44
CA VAL A 12 -9.24 -33.29 -9.57
C VAL A 12 -9.69 -33.53 -8.14
N THR A 13 -9.12 -34.56 -7.50
CA THR A 13 -9.38 -34.87 -6.09
C THR A 13 -8.10 -35.01 -5.32
N GLU A 14 -8.03 -34.27 -4.22
CA GLU A 14 -7.01 -34.42 -3.20
C GLU A 14 -7.69 -34.59 -1.82
N PRO A 15 -7.12 -35.37 -0.89
CA PRO A 15 -7.63 -35.46 0.48
C PRO A 15 -7.65 -34.08 1.17
N GLY A 16 -8.72 -33.76 1.92
CA GLY A 16 -8.74 -32.54 2.75
C GLY A 16 -9.02 -31.20 2.06
N VAL A 17 -9.26 -31.17 0.75
CA VAL A 17 -9.68 -29.96 0.01
C VAL A 17 -11.04 -30.14 -0.69
N SER A 18 -11.59 -29.10 -1.31
CA SER A 18 -12.76 -29.25 -2.19
C SER A 18 -12.37 -29.95 -3.50
N PRO A 19 -13.15 -30.92 -4.01
CA PRO A 19 -12.91 -31.47 -5.34
C PRO A 19 -13.18 -30.39 -6.39
N VAL A 20 -12.37 -30.40 -7.46
CA VAL A 20 -12.50 -29.46 -8.58
C VAL A 20 -12.86 -30.24 -9.83
N VAL A 21 -13.94 -29.82 -10.49
CA VAL A 21 -14.32 -30.36 -11.79
C VAL A 21 -13.79 -29.45 -12.89
N VAL A 22 -13.25 -30.02 -13.97
CA VAL A 22 -12.91 -29.27 -15.17
C VAL A 22 -13.74 -29.85 -16.32
N GLU A 23 -14.52 -28.99 -16.98
CA GLU A 23 -15.24 -29.31 -18.21
C GLU A 23 -14.56 -28.61 -19.38
N THR A 24 -14.44 -29.31 -20.51
CA THR A 24 -13.70 -28.82 -21.67
C THR A 24 -14.48 -28.97 -22.96
N GLU A 25 -14.52 -27.90 -23.74
CA GLU A 25 -15.12 -27.92 -25.07
C GLU A 25 -14.19 -27.20 -26.07
N VAL A 26 -14.09 -27.71 -27.29
CA VAL A 26 -13.32 -27.05 -28.35
C VAL A 26 -14.14 -25.89 -28.91
N LEU A 27 -13.51 -24.75 -29.20
CA LEU A 27 -14.18 -23.58 -29.79
C LEU A 27 -15.05 -23.97 -31.01
N PRO A 28 -16.30 -23.46 -31.10
CA PRO A 28 -16.83 -22.27 -30.42
C PRO A 28 -17.32 -22.45 -28.96
N ALA A 29 -17.25 -23.67 -28.40
CA ALA A 29 -17.44 -23.95 -26.99
C ALA A 29 -18.70 -23.32 -26.33
N VAL A 30 -19.89 -23.74 -26.80
CA VAL A 30 -21.17 -23.09 -26.45
C VAL A 30 -21.85 -23.65 -25.21
N THR A 31 -21.54 -24.88 -24.78
CA THR A 31 -22.17 -25.54 -23.63
C THR A 31 -21.29 -25.59 -22.39
N VAL A 32 -19.97 -25.45 -22.52
CA VAL A 32 -19.00 -25.68 -21.45
C VAL A 32 -19.25 -24.89 -20.15
N GLU A 33 -19.72 -23.64 -20.22
CA GLU A 33 -20.04 -22.87 -19.01
C GLU A 33 -21.25 -23.44 -18.28
N VAL A 34 -22.30 -23.79 -19.02
CA VAL A 34 -23.53 -24.37 -18.45
C VAL A 34 -23.21 -25.72 -17.82
N GLU A 35 -22.36 -26.52 -18.48
CA GLU A 35 -21.89 -27.79 -17.96
C GLU A 35 -21.09 -27.61 -16.67
N ALA A 36 -20.08 -26.73 -16.65
CA ALA A 36 -19.29 -26.43 -15.46
C ALA A 36 -20.17 -25.92 -14.30
N GLN A 37 -21.11 -25.00 -14.57
CA GLN A 37 -22.04 -24.48 -13.56
C GLN A 37 -22.92 -25.59 -12.98
N SER A 38 -23.42 -26.50 -13.81
CA SER A 38 -24.28 -27.61 -13.38
C SER A 38 -23.61 -28.58 -12.40
N ARG A 39 -22.27 -28.52 -12.25
CA ARG A 39 -21.51 -29.36 -11.33
C ARG A 39 -21.50 -28.84 -9.90
N LEU A 40 -21.73 -27.55 -9.71
CA LEU A 40 -21.74 -26.96 -8.37
C LEU A 40 -22.86 -27.59 -7.54
N GLY A 41 -22.53 -27.99 -6.31
CA GLY A 41 -23.46 -28.64 -5.39
C GLY A 41 -23.64 -30.15 -5.56
N GLU A 42 -23.19 -30.73 -6.69
CA GLU A 42 -23.19 -32.18 -6.87
C GLU A 42 -22.21 -32.87 -5.90
N ARG A 43 -22.45 -34.14 -5.60
CA ARG A 43 -21.65 -34.93 -4.65
C ARG A 43 -20.92 -36.07 -5.32
N LEU A 44 -19.67 -36.29 -4.90
CA LEU A 44 -18.89 -37.44 -5.31
C LEU A 44 -19.53 -38.72 -4.77
N LYS A 45 -19.67 -39.72 -5.64
CA LYS A 45 -20.25 -41.02 -5.25
C LYS A 45 -19.35 -41.79 -4.27
N SER A 46 -18.04 -41.58 -4.35
CA SER A 46 -17.03 -42.31 -3.58
C SER A 46 -17.03 -41.94 -2.09
N ASN A 47 -17.24 -40.67 -1.76
CA ASN A 47 -17.07 -40.16 -0.39
C ASN A 47 -18.08 -39.07 0.00
N GLY A 48 -19.07 -38.76 -0.84
CA GLY A 48 -20.12 -37.78 -0.55
C GLY A 48 -19.67 -36.32 -0.55
N ARG A 49 -18.40 -36.02 -0.84
CA ARG A 49 -17.86 -34.65 -0.90
C ARG A 49 -18.58 -33.83 -1.96
N GLN A 50 -18.99 -32.63 -1.59
CA GLN A 50 -19.67 -31.68 -2.47
C GLN A 50 -18.65 -30.99 -3.38
N ILE A 51 -19.05 -30.70 -4.62
CA ILE A 51 -18.27 -29.91 -5.57
C ILE A 51 -18.65 -28.45 -5.38
N LEU A 52 -17.69 -27.66 -4.92
CA LEU A 52 -17.86 -26.23 -4.67
C LEU A 52 -17.10 -25.37 -5.69
N SER A 53 -16.36 -26.01 -6.59
CA SER A 53 -15.62 -25.33 -7.63
C SER A 53 -15.57 -26.15 -8.92
N SER A 54 -15.77 -25.46 -10.03
CA SER A 54 -15.66 -26.03 -11.37
C SER A 54 -15.00 -25.04 -12.33
N ILE A 55 -14.28 -25.54 -13.32
CA ILE A 55 -13.58 -24.74 -14.32
C ILE A 55 -14.13 -25.11 -15.69
N ALA A 56 -14.55 -24.10 -16.44
CA ALA A 56 -14.83 -24.24 -17.87
C ALA A 56 -13.54 -23.94 -18.65
N VAL A 57 -13.21 -24.80 -19.61
CA VAL A 57 -12.04 -24.66 -20.48
C VAL A 57 -12.48 -24.66 -21.93
N ARG A 58 -12.12 -23.62 -22.69
CA ARG A 58 -12.27 -23.62 -24.15
C ARG A 58 -10.92 -23.91 -24.77
N SER A 59 -10.87 -25.03 -25.49
CA SER A 59 -9.68 -25.43 -26.24
C SER A 59 -9.70 -24.79 -27.63
N PRO A 60 -8.56 -24.28 -28.12
CA PRO A 60 -8.50 -23.66 -29.44
C PRO A 60 -8.70 -24.69 -30.56
N GLN A 61 -9.31 -24.27 -31.67
CA GLN A 61 -9.72 -25.16 -32.76
C GLN A 61 -8.55 -25.92 -33.41
N HIS A 62 -7.35 -25.34 -33.40
CA HIS A 62 -6.16 -25.94 -34.02
C HIS A 62 -5.70 -27.23 -33.31
N LEU A 63 -6.00 -27.42 -32.03
CA LEU A 63 -5.67 -28.66 -31.31
C LEU A 63 -6.51 -29.86 -31.79
N ARG A 64 -7.68 -29.62 -32.39
CA ARG A 64 -8.58 -30.68 -32.88
C ARG A 64 -7.98 -31.51 -34.01
N THR A 65 -7.05 -30.93 -34.77
CA THR A 65 -6.41 -31.59 -35.91
C THR A 65 -5.09 -32.28 -35.55
N VAL A 66 -4.66 -32.19 -34.28
CA VAL A 66 -3.45 -32.82 -33.76
C VAL A 66 -3.85 -34.08 -32.99
N GLY A 67 -3.14 -35.19 -33.18
CA GLY A 67 -3.45 -36.46 -32.53
C GLY A 67 -2.20 -37.20 -32.05
N GLY A 68 -2.39 -38.25 -31.26
CA GLY A 68 -1.29 -39.07 -30.74
C GLY A 68 -0.37 -38.28 -29.80
N GLY A 69 0.93 -38.60 -29.82
CA GLY A 69 1.93 -37.94 -28.98
C GLY A 69 2.13 -36.46 -29.29
N ASP A 70 1.88 -36.04 -30.53
CA ASP A 70 2.02 -34.65 -30.97
C ASP A 70 0.99 -33.73 -30.29
N LEU A 71 -0.17 -34.27 -29.87
CA LEU A 71 -1.17 -33.50 -29.15
C LEU A 71 -0.67 -33.07 -27.77
N ALA A 72 0.09 -33.92 -27.08
CA ALA A 72 0.65 -33.57 -25.77
C ALA A 72 1.65 -32.41 -25.90
N VAL A 73 2.51 -32.45 -26.92
CA VAL A 73 3.46 -31.36 -27.22
C VAL A 73 2.73 -30.07 -27.60
N ALA A 74 1.68 -30.18 -28.42
CA ALA A 74 0.87 -29.02 -28.82
C ALA A 74 0.10 -28.40 -27.63
N VAL A 75 -0.42 -29.22 -26.71
CA VAL A 75 -1.09 -28.75 -25.48
C VAL A 75 -0.11 -28.05 -24.55
N ASP A 76 1.10 -28.59 -24.37
CA ASP A 76 2.12 -28.00 -23.50
C ASP A 76 2.62 -26.65 -24.03
N ALA A 77 2.78 -26.52 -25.35
CA ALA A 77 3.19 -25.28 -26.01
C ALA A 77 2.06 -24.26 -26.23
N CYS A 78 0.81 -24.63 -25.96
CA CYS A 78 -0.36 -23.78 -26.19
C CYS A 78 -0.50 -22.71 -25.09
N GLU A 79 -0.72 -21.46 -25.48
CA GLU A 79 -0.85 -20.29 -24.58
C GLU A 79 -2.20 -19.57 -24.72
N ASP A 80 -3.11 -20.09 -25.55
CA ASP A 80 -4.40 -19.49 -25.90
C ASP A 80 -5.62 -20.34 -25.49
N PHE A 81 -5.48 -21.23 -24.50
CA PHE A 81 -6.64 -21.79 -23.80
C PHE A 81 -7.41 -20.68 -23.08
N GLU A 82 -8.73 -20.81 -23.02
CA GLU A 82 -9.61 -19.88 -22.32
C GLU A 82 -10.24 -20.54 -21.09
N PHE A 83 -10.11 -19.90 -19.93
CA PHE A 83 -10.59 -20.43 -18.65
C PHE A 83 -11.61 -19.51 -17.97
N ALA A 84 -12.59 -20.12 -17.31
CA ALA A 84 -13.47 -19.47 -16.34
C ALA A 84 -13.68 -20.39 -15.13
N LEU A 85 -13.47 -19.87 -13.94
CA LEU A 85 -13.68 -20.55 -12.67
C LEU A 85 -15.06 -20.18 -12.11
N PHE A 86 -15.79 -21.17 -11.65
CA PHE A 86 -17.04 -21.04 -10.93
C PHE A 86 -16.83 -21.56 -9.52
N THR A 87 -17.18 -20.75 -8.51
CA THR A 87 -17.14 -21.16 -7.10
C THR A 87 -18.50 -20.90 -6.46
N GLY A 88 -19.07 -21.87 -5.78
CA GLY A 88 -20.43 -21.75 -5.27
C GLY A 88 -20.98 -23.04 -4.68
N ILE A 89 -22.12 -22.94 -4.01
CA ILE A 89 -22.77 -24.08 -3.35
C ILE A 89 -23.80 -24.78 -4.24
N SER A 90 -24.27 -24.11 -5.30
CA SER A 90 -25.21 -24.64 -6.29
C SER A 90 -25.10 -23.87 -7.61
N PRO A 91 -25.74 -24.34 -8.70
CA PRO A 91 -25.78 -23.62 -9.98
C PRO A 91 -26.54 -22.29 -9.93
N GLU A 92 -27.36 -22.06 -8.90
CA GLU A 92 -28.10 -20.81 -8.68
C GLU A 92 -27.36 -19.83 -7.76
N SER A 93 -26.35 -20.32 -7.03
CA SER A 93 -25.59 -19.55 -6.03
C SER A 93 -24.09 -19.77 -6.22
N TYR A 94 -23.51 -18.99 -7.13
CA TYR A 94 -22.10 -19.05 -7.48
C TYR A 94 -21.53 -17.68 -7.84
N THR A 95 -20.20 -17.60 -7.79
CA THR A 95 -19.39 -16.51 -8.32
C THR A 95 -18.59 -17.03 -9.52
N ARG A 96 -18.60 -16.27 -10.61
CA ARG A 96 -17.79 -16.52 -11.81
C ARG A 96 -16.54 -15.64 -11.77
N TRP A 97 -15.38 -16.23 -12.05
CA TRP A 97 -14.12 -15.52 -12.23
C TRP A 97 -13.49 -15.92 -13.57
N PRO A 98 -13.13 -14.97 -14.45
CA PRO A 98 -13.33 -13.52 -14.31
C PRO A 98 -14.83 -13.19 -14.30
N ALA A 99 -15.23 -12.01 -13.83
CA ALA A 99 -16.66 -11.67 -13.77
C ALA A 99 -17.30 -11.65 -15.17
N ALA A 100 -16.56 -11.16 -16.17
CA ALA A 100 -16.91 -11.29 -17.57
C ALA A 100 -15.71 -11.70 -18.46
N GLY A 101 -15.98 -12.32 -19.61
CA GLY A 101 -14.96 -12.79 -20.56
C GLY A 101 -14.20 -14.03 -20.06
N TRP A 102 -13.00 -14.25 -20.58
CA TRP A 102 -12.20 -15.46 -20.31
C TRP A 102 -10.75 -15.12 -20.03
N ILE A 103 -10.11 -15.90 -19.17
CA ILE A 103 -8.67 -15.79 -18.93
C ILE A 103 -7.94 -16.61 -19.98
N LYS A 104 -7.02 -15.98 -20.71
CA LYS A 104 -6.18 -16.65 -21.71
C LYS A 104 -4.86 -17.12 -21.11
N GLY A 105 -4.50 -18.38 -21.32
CA GLY A 105 -3.22 -18.91 -20.88
C GLY A 105 -2.93 -20.33 -21.34
N SER A 106 -1.93 -20.91 -20.70
CA SER A 106 -1.40 -22.24 -20.96
C SER A 106 -1.98 -23.29 -20.02
N ILE A 107 -1.66 -24.56 -20.24
CA ILE A 107 -2.03 -25.64 -19.32
C ILE A 107 -1.45 -25.43 -17.91
N TRP A 108 -0.31 -24.75 -17.81
CA TRP A 108 0.30 -24.31 -16.55
C TRP A 108 -0.60 -23.37 -15.76
N ASP A 109 -1.27 -22.44 -16.47
CA ASP A 109 -2.21 -21.52 -15.85
C ASP A 109 -3.49 -22.23 -15.39
N LEU A 110 -3.94 -23.24 -16.14
CA LEU A 110 -5.05 -24.10 -15.72
C LEU A 110 -4.70 -24.87 -14.44
N SER A 111 -3.47 -25.40 -14.35
CA SER A 111 -3.00 -26.11 -13.15
C SER A 111 -2.99 -25.21 -11.92
N VAL A 112 -2.44 -23.99 -12.04
CA VAL A 112 -2.46 -22.97 -10.97
C VAL A 112 -3.90 -22.60 -10.58
N LEU A 113 -4.78 -22.43 -11.56
CA LEU A 113 -6.20 -22.12 -11.31
C LEU A 113 -6.92 -23.28 -10.62
N ALA A 114 -6.64 -24.51 -11.01
CA ALA A 114 -7.20 -25.71 -10.40
C ALA A 114 -6.75 -25.85 -8.94
N GLN A 115 -5.48 -25.59 -8.64
CA GLN A 115 -4.95 -25.58 -7.27
C GLN A 115 -5.66 -24.51 -6.42
N ALA A 116 -5.78 -23.27 -6.93
CA ALA A 116 -6.51 -22.21 -6.24
C ALA A 116 -8.00 -22.54 -6.02
N ALA A 117 -8.62 -23.27 -6.95
CA ALA A 117 -10.01 -23.69 -6.86
C ALA A 117 -10.26 -24.80 -5.82
N THR A 118 -9.22 -25.48 -5.33
CA THR A 118 -9.36 -26.49 -4.27
C THR A 118 -9.72 -25.89 -2.91
N VAL A 119 -9.50 -24.58 -2.72
CA VAL A 119 -9.80 -23.81 -1.50
C VAL A 119 -10.82 -22.69 -1.82
N PRO A 120 -12.12 -23.01 -1.92
CA PRO A 120 -13.13 -22.04 -2.32
C PRO A 120 -13.29 -20.91 -1.29
N PRO A 121 -13.52 -19.65 -1.72
CA PRO A 121 -13.68 -18.52 -0.81
C PRO A 121 -14.75 -18.72 0.27
N ALA A 122 -15.88 -19.35 -0.08
CA ALA A 122 -16.97 -19.61 0.86
C ALA A 122 -16.57 -20.56 2.01
N ILE A 123 -15.64 -21.50 1.74
CA ILE A 123 -15.10 -22.38 2.78
C ILE A 123 -14.20 -21.57 3.73
N VAL A 124 -13.31 -20.74 3.17
CA VAL A 124 -12.41 -19.88 3.96
C VAL A 124 -13.22 -18.90 4.81
N GLU A 125 -14.28 -18.31 4.26
CA GLU A 125 -15.15 -17.36 4.96
C GLU A 125 -15.92 -18.03 6.09
N SER A 126 -16.57 -19.17 5.84
CA SER A 126 -17.26 -19.94 6.88
C SER A 126 -16.31 -20.40 8.00
N ALA A 127 -15.10 -20.86 7.64
CA ALA A 127 -14.09 -21.27 8.61
C ALA A 127 -13.54 -20.08 9.42
N ALA A 128 -13.28 -18.94 8.76
CA ALA A 128 -12.88 -17.72 9.44
C ALA A 128 -13.98 -17.20 10.37
N ASP A 129 -15.24 -17.24 9.97
CA ASP A 129 -16.38 -16.86 10.81
C ASP A 129 -16.50 -17.77 12.04
N GLN A 130 -16.38 -19.09 11.86
CA GLN A 130 -16.38 -20.05 12.97
C GLN A 130 -15.23 -19.78 13.95
N LEU A 131 -14.02 -19.55 13.42
CA LEU A 131 -12.85 -19.20 14.23
C LEU A 131 -13.06 -17.87 14.95
N MET A 132 -13.59 -16.84 14.28
CA MET A 132 -13.88 -15.54 14.89
C MET A 132 -14.93 -15.65 16.00
N ILE A 133 -15.99 -16.43 15.81
CA ILE A 133 -16.99 -16.68 16.84
C ILE A 133 -16.33 -17.36 18.05
N GLY A 134 -15.55 -18.42 17.82
CA GLY A 134 -14.85 -19.14 18.89
C GLY A 134 -13.85 -18.27 19.66
N VAL A 135 -13.04 -17.48 18.94
CA VAL A 135 -12.06 -16.56 19.55
C VAL A 135 -12.75 -15.41 20.28
N SER A 136 -13.84 -14.86 19.74
CA SER A 136 -14.61 -13.79 20.39
C SER A 136 -15.30 -14.28 21.66
N GLN A 137 -15.86 -15.50 21.62
CA GLN A 137 -16.41 -16.15 22.81
C GLN A 137 -15.34 -16.36 23.87
N ALA A 138 -14.19 -16.94 23.50
CA ALA A 138 -13.06 -17.13 24.40
C ALA A 138 -12.53 -15.79 24.96
N ALA A 139 -12.41 -14.75 24.14
CA ALA A 139 -11.98 -13.42 24.59
C ALA A 139 -12.99 -12.80 25.57
N GLY A 140 -14.29 -13.00 25.33
CA GLY A 140 -15.36 -12.60 26.25
C GLY A 140 -15.29 -13.31 27.59
N GLN A 141 -14.81 -14.56 27.65
CA GLN A 141 -14.58 -15.29 28.90
C GLN A 141 -13.40 -14.73 29.71
N LEU A 142 -12.47 -14.03 29.06
CA LEU A 142 -11.40 -13.26 29.70
C LEU A 142 -11.82 -11.82 30.03
N ALA A 143 -12.99 -11.35 29.58
CA ALA A 143 -13.45 -9.99 29.87
C ALA A 143 -13.94 -9.88 31.32
N GLY A 144 -13.67 -8.75 31.97
CA GLY A 144 -14.12 -8.47 33.35
C GLY A 144 -13.32 -9.19 34.45
N ILE A 145 -12.26 -9.92 34.10
CA ILE A 145 -11.40 -10.59 35.09
C ILE A 145 -10.34 -9.65 35.70
N GLU A 146 -10.23 -8.42 35.18
CA GLU A 146 -9.29 -7.36 35.60
C GLU A 146 -9.36 -7.12 37.11
N GLU A 147 -10.57 -7.07 37.67
CA GLU A 147 -10.80 -6.79 39.09
C GLU A 147 -10.27 -7.89 40.03
N LYS A 148 -10.21 -9.14 39.56
CA LYS A 148 -9.89 -10.32 40.40
C LYS A 148 -8.54 -10.96 40.07
N TYR A 149 -8.08 -10.83 38.83
CA TYR A 149 -6.91 -11.53 38.29
C TYR A 149 -5.99 -10.61 37.49
N GLN A 150 -5.87 -9.32 37.84
CA GLN A 150 -4.94 -8.37 37.21
C GLN A 150 -3.52 -8.93 36.97
N PRO A 151 -2.87 -9.64 37.93
CA PRO A 151 -1.53 -10.16 37.69
C PRO A 151 -1.44 -11.21 36.56
N ALA A 152 -2.53 -11.90 36.25
CA ALA A 152 -2.58 -12.82 35.12
C ALA A 152 -2.62 -12.05 33.79
N LEU A 153 -3.41 -10.97 33.73
CA LEU A 153 -3.49 -10.11 32.56
C LEU A 153 -2.17 -9.38 32.30
N ASP A 154 -1.53 -8.87 33.36
CA ASP A 154 -0.21 -8.23 33.24
C ASP A 154 0.83 -9.20 32.66
N ARG A 155 0.75 -10.50 33.02
CA ARG A 155 1.64 -11.53 32.46
C ARG A 155 1.30 -11.90 31.02
N ILE A 156 0.03 -11.90 30.63
CA ILE A 156 -0.39 -12.09 29.23
C ILE A 156 0.12 -10.91 28.39
N ALA A 157 -0.11 -9.68 28.87
CA ALA A 157 0.37 -8.45 28.30
C ALA A 157 1.91 -8.45 28.15
N GLN A 158 2.63 -8.89 29.19
CA GLN A 158 4.08 -9.09 29.16
C GLN A 158 4.51 -10.17 28.14
N ALA A 159 3.78 -11.28 28.04
CA ALA A 159 4.08 -12.34 27.08
C ALA A 159 3.91 -11.87 25.63
N LEU A 160 2.95 -10.99 25.38
CA LEU A 160 2.67 -10.38 24.08
C LEU A 160 3.46 -9.09 23.81
N CYS A 161 4.15 -8.55 24.84
CA CYS A 161 4.84 -7.25 24.82
C CYS A 161 3.91 -6.10 24.38
N GLN A 162 2.72 -6.05 24.96
CA GLN A 162 1.70 -5.02 24.73
C GLN A 162 1.09 -4.59 26.07
N GLU A 163 0.46 -3.42 26.13
CA GLU A 163 -0.36 -3.05 27.30
C GLU A 163 -1.62 -3.92 27.36
N ASP A 164 -2.17 -4.19 28.55
CA ASP A 164 -3.44 -4.92 28.64
C ASP A 164 -4.58 -4.10 28.02
N SER A 165 -5.36 -4.76 27.18
CA SER A 165 -6.50 -4.17 26.50
C SER A 165 -7.42 -5.29 26.00
N GLU A 166 -8.62 -4.94 25.54
CA GLU A 166 -9.48 -5.90 24.84
C GLU A 166 -8.77 -6.55 23.64
N GLN A 167 -7.96 -5.77 22.92
CA GLN A 167 -7.17 -6.27 21.79
C GLN A 167 -6.12 -7.30 22.24
N THR A 168 -5.45 -7.05 23.36
CA THR A 168 -4.45 -7.96 23.95
C THR A 168 -5.09 -9.29 24.33
N ARG A 169 -6.31 -9.27 24.89
CA ARG A 169 -7.08 -10.48 25.20
C ARG A 169 -7.50 -11.24 23.95
N ARG A 170 -7.97 -10.55 22.91
CA ARG A 170 -8.30 -11.16 21.61
C ARG A 170 -7.08 -11.78 20.93
N MET A 171 -5.93 -11.10 20.97
CA MET A 171 -4.67 -11.64 20.46
C MET A 171 -4.27 -12.91 21.21
N ALA A 172 -4.35 -12.88 22.56
CA ALA A 172 -4.05 -14.04 23.39
C ALA A 172 -4.93 -15.24 23.03
N THR A 173 -6.24 -15.05 22.91
CA THR A 173 -7.18 -16.12 22.55
C THR A 173 -7.05 -16.57 21.10
N THR A 174 -6.60 -15.70 20.19
CA THR A 174 -6.26 -16.08 18.81
C THR A 174 -5.07 -17.04 18.78
N ILE A 175 -4.00 -16.73 19.53
CA ILE A 175 -2.83 -17.60 19.63
C ILE A 175 -3.22 -18.94 20.27
N LEU A 176 -4.04 -18.93 21.32
CA LEU A 176 -4.53 -20.18 21.90
C LEU A 176 -5.37 -20.97 20.89
N ALA A 177 -6.31 -20.35 20.18
CA ALA A 177 -7.08 -21.02 19.14
C ALA A 177 -6.19 -21.64 18.06
N ASN A 178 -5.14 -20.92 17.64
CA ASN A 178 -4.12 -21.45 16.75
C ASN A 178 -3.44 -22.71 17.31
N ALA A 179 -2.97 -22.67 18.56
CA ALA A 179 -2.35 -23.82 19.20
C ALA A 179 -3.30 -25.02 19.33
N PHE A 180 -4.57 -24.81 19.66
CA PHE A 180 -5.58 -25.89 19.70
C PHE A 180 -5.82 -26.50 18.31
N MET A 181 -5.92 -25.68 17.26
CA MET A 181 -6.04 -26.17 15.88
C MET A 181 -4.82 -26.98 15.45
N PHE A 182 -3.61 -26.49 15.75
CA PHE A 182 -2.37 -27.20 15.43
C PHE A 182 -2.24 -28.49 16.24
N HIS A 183 -2.65 -28.51 17.51
CA HIS A 183 -2.67 -29.74 18.31
C HIS A 183 -3.47 -30.82 17.59
N GLU A 184 -4.68 -30.51 17.14
CA GLU A 184 -5.53 -31.49 16.46
C GLU A 184 -4.90 -32.01 15.15
N ASN A 185 -4.15 -31.16 14.43
CA ASN A 185 -3.45 -31.55 13.20
C ASN A 185 -2.19 -32.39 13.42
N LEU A 186 -1.55 -32.21 14.57
CA LEU A 186 -0.32 -32.92 14.93
C LEU A 186 -0.59 -34.22 15.68
N ALA A 187 -1.77 -34.36 16.28
CA ALA A 187 -2.17 -35.57 17.00
C ALA A 187 -2.12 -36.80 16.08
N HIS A 188 -1.55 -37.90 16.60
CA HIS A 188 -1.30 -39.14 15.84
C HIS A 188 -0.49 -38.93 14.56
N GLY A 189 0.33 -37.86 14.51
CA GLY A 189 1.23 -37.57 13.40
C GLY A 189 2.38 -38.60 13.29
N PRO A 190 3.19 -38.52 12.24
CA PRO A 190 4.33 -39.43 12.06
C PRO A 190 5.41 -39.23 13.14
N GLY A 191 6.15 -40.30 13.44
CA GLY A 191 7.34 -40.26 14.30
C GLY A 191 7.02 -39.95 15.76
N GLU A 192 7.72 -38.97 16.36
CA GLU A 192 7.57 -38.62 17.78
C GLU A 192 6.17 -38.05 18.12
N LEU A 193 5.40 -37.64 17.10
CA LEU A 193 4.02 -37.16 17.24
C LEU A 193 2.97 -38.27 17.36
N GLU A 194 3.32 -39.53 17.08
CA GLU A 194 2.38 -40.68 17.09
C GLU A 194 1.68 -40.82 18.45
N SER A 195 2.36 -40.39 19.51
CA SER A 195 1.93 -40.52 20.89
C SER A 195 1.17 -39.31 21.45
N ILE A 196 0.93 -38.28 20.62
CA ILE A 196 0.15 -37.08 20.95
C ILE A 196 -1.32 -37.38 20.75
N ARG A 197 -2.10 -37.25 21.83
CA ARG A 197 -3.55 -37.48 21.81
C ARG A 197 -4.29 -36.31 21.21
N ASN A 198 -5.39 -36.57 20.52
CA ASN A 198 -6.26 -35.51 20.00
C ASN A 198 -7.16 -34.91 21.11
N LEU A 199 -7.82 -33.79 20.82
CA LEU A 199 -8.62 -33.06 21.81
C LEU A 199 -9.87 -33.86 22.25
N GLU A 200 -10.43 -34.70 21.38
CA GLU A 200 -11.60 -35.54 21.69
C GLU A 200 -11.25 -36.68 22.66
N GLU A 201 -10.11 -37.35 22.48
CA GLU A 201 -9.58 -38.38 23.38
C GLU A 201 -9.30 -37.80 24.77
N MET A 202 -8.73 -36.60 24.82
CA MET A 202 -8.53 -35.87 26.08
C MET A 202 -9.86 -35.50 26.74
N ARG A 203 -10.88 -35.14 25.96
CA ARG A 203 -12.22 -34.85 26.48
C ARG A 203 -12.88 -36.11 27.04
N GLY A 204 -12.84 -37.22 26.31
CA GLY A 204 -13.43 -38.51 26.70
C GLY A 204 -12.82 -39.10 27.97
N SER A 205 -11.56 -38.79 28.25
CA SER A 205 -10.85 -39.18 29.47
C SER A 205 -11.01 -38.19 30.64
N GLY A 206 -11.75 -37.08 30.45
CA GLY A 206 -11.87 -36.02 31.45
C GLY A 206 -10.60 -35.20 31.66
N GLU A 207 -9.62 -35.34 30.75
CA GLU A 207 -8.31 -34.72 30.84
C GLU A 207 -8.22 -33.39 30.07
N LEU A 208 -9.25 -32.95 29.36
CA LEU A 208 -9.31 -31.64 28.69
C LEU A 208 -9.30 -30.48 29.71
N THR A 209 -8.11 -30.21 30.25
CA THR A 209 -7.82 -29.33 31.38
C THR A 209 -6.48 -28.67 31.11
N ARG A 210 -6.28 -27.47 31.67
CA ARG A 210 -5.03 -26.70 31.51
C ARG A 210 -3.77 -27.54 31.70
N ARG A 211 -3.73 -28.36 32.76
CA ARG A 211 -2.56 -29.19 33.11
C ARG A 211 -2.21 -30.19 32.00
N HIS A 212 -3.17 -30.95 31.50
CA HIS A 212 -2.89 -32.00 30.51
C HIS A 212 -2.68 -31.42 29.12
N ILE A 213 -3.38 -30.33 28.76
CA ILE A 213 -3.16 -29.63 27.49
C ILE A 213 -1.72 -29.09 27.43
N ILE A 214 -1.26 -28.41 28.49
CA ILE A 214 0.13 -27.96 28.57
C ILE A 214 1.11 -29.14 28.52
N ALA A 215 0.77 -30.28 29.12
CA ALA A 215 1.62 -31.46 29.06
C ALA A 215 1.77 -32.00 27.62
N GLU A 216 0.67 -32.10 26.85
CA GLU A 216 0.74 -32.47 25.43
C GLU A 216 1.50 -31.40 24.63
N TRP A 217 1.22 -30.11 24.85
CA TRP A 217 1.93 -29.03 24.16
C TRP A 217 3.42 -29.04 24.44
N ARG A 218 3.86 -29.35 25.67
CA ARG A 218 5.28 -29.52 25.99
C ARG A 218 5.90 -30.71 25.26
N ARG A 219 5.18 -31.82 25.09
CA ARG A 219 5.64 -32.94 24.26
C ARG A 219 5.75 -32.55 22.78
N ILE A 220 4.79 -31.75 22.28
CA ILE A 220 4.86 -31.20 20.92
C ILE A 220 6.07 -30.26 20.76
N LEU A 221 6.37 -29.44 21.79
CA LEU A 221 7.55 -28.57 21.83
C LEU A 221 8.87 -29.35 21.79
N ASP A 222 8.92 -30.57 22.35
CA ASP A 222 10.10 -31.44 22.30
C ASP A 222 10.40 -31.94 20.86
N VAL A 223 9.38 -32.01 20.00
CA VAL A 223 9.50 -32.43 18.60
C VAL A 223 10.00 -31.30 17.69
N ASN A 224 9.13 -30.34 17.33
CA ASN A 224 9.46 -29.21 16.44
C ASN A 224 8.28 -28.21 16.20
N TYR A 225 7.80 -27.46 17.20
CA TYR A 225 6.72 -26.46 16.99
C TYR A 225 6.77 -25.28 17.97
N TRP A 226 7.98 -24.91 18.39
CA TRP A 226 8.19 -23.83 19.34
C TRP A 226 7.51 -22.49 18.95
N PRO A 227 7.53 -22.08 17.66
CA PRO A 227 6.89 -20.83 17.23
C PRO A 227 5.37 -20.86 17.25
N ILE A 228 4.72 -21.92 17.73
CA ILE A 228 3.26 -21.99 17.92
C ILE A 228 2.96 -22.22 19.41
N PHE A 229 3.59 -23.22 20.02
CA PHE A 229 3.18 -23.72 21.33
C PHE A 229 3.85 -23.03 22.52
N ASP A 230 4.98 -22.33 22.37
CA ASP A 230 5.66 -21.68 23.51
C ASP A 230 4.82 -20.53 24.08
N ILE A 231 4.50 -19.55 23.23
CA ILE A 231 3.71 -18.40 23.68
C ILE A 231 2.31 -18.85 24.11
N ALA A 232 1.75 -19.88 23.45
CA ALA A 232 0.48 -20.47 23.84
C ALA A 232 0.57 -21.08 25.25
N CYS A 233 1.64 -21.84 25.58
CA CYS A 233 1.89 -22.32 26.93
C CYS A 233 2.00 -21.16 27.92
N ARG A 234 2.82 -20.13 27.62
CA ARG A 234 3.03 -18.97 28.50
C ARG A 234 1.74 -18.22 28.81
N ILE A 235 0.89 -18.05 27.80
CA ILE A 235 -0.45 -17.44 27.96
C ILE A 235 -1.35 -18.37 28.76
N PHE A 236 -1.44 -19.66 28.40
CA PHE A 236 -2.39 -20.57 29.01
C PHE A 236 -2.06 -20.91 30.47
N GLU A 237 -0.78 -20.94 30.83
CA GLU A 237 -0.29 -21.18 32.20
C GLU A 237 -0.78 -20.15 33.20
N VAL A 238 -0.91 -18.90 32.79
CA VAL A 238 -1.29 -17.80 33.69
C VAL A 238 -2.80 -17.63 33.83
N ILE A 239 -3.59 -18.25 32.95
CA ILE A 239 -5.06 -18.20 33.01
C ILE A 239 -5.58 -19.00 34.21
N PRO A 240 -6.40 -18.41 35.11
CA PRO A 240 -6.97 -19.09 36.28
C PRO A 240 -7.68 -20.41 35.95
N ALA A 241 -7.60 -21.41 36.83
CA ALA A 241 -8.06 -22.76 36.55
C ALA A 241 -9.59 -22.87 36.30
N ASP A 242 -10.38 -22.04 36.99
CA ASP A 242 -11.83 -21.89 36.81
C ASP A 242 -12.19 -21.38 35.40
N LEU A 243 -11.41 -20.45 34.86
CA LEU A 243 -11.59 -19.93 33.50
C LEU A 243 -10.98 -20.83 32.43
N ALA A 244 -9.82 -21.42 32.72
CA ALA A 244 -9.07 -22.24 31.78
C ALA A 244 -9.87 -23.46 31.30
N LYS A 245 -10.72 -24.04 32.15
CA LYS A 245 -11.59 -25.15 31.74
C LYS A 245 -12.63 -24.71 30.71
N MET A 246 -13.33 -23.61 30.98
CA MET A 246 -14.32 -23.03 30.06
C MET A 246 -13.68 -22.66 28.70
N LEU A 247 -12.50 -22.04 28.75
CA LEU A 247 -11.71 -21.71 27.57
C LEU A 247 -11.26 -22.96 26.81
N SER A 248 -10.80 -24.00 27.52
CA SER A 248 -10.41 -25.27 26.90
C SER A 248 -11.57 -25.87 26.11
N ASP A 249 -12.77 -25.90 26.70
CA ASP A 249 -13.95 -26.48 26.06
C ASP A 249 -14.35 -25.67 24.82
N THR A 250 -14.34 -24.33 24.92
CA THR A 250 -14.68 -23.43 23.80
C THR A 250 -13.67 -23.52 22.65
N LEU A 251 -12.38 -23.49 22.96
CA LEU A 251 -11.32 -23.56 21.96
C LEU A 251 -11.21 -24.96 21.33
N ALA A 252 -11.42 -26.02 22.11
CA ALA A 252 -11.47 -27.37 21.58
C ALA A 252 -12.71 -27.58 20.69
N ASP A 253 -13.89 -27.09 21.09
CA ASP A 253 -15.09 -27.13 20.24
C ASP A 253 -14.87 -26.36 18.92
N THR A 254 -14.15 -25.23 18.99
CA THR A 254 -13.79 -24.43 17.82
C THR A 254 -12.84 -25.20 16.91
N ALA A 255 -11.78 -25.78 17.46
CA ALA A 255 -10.83 -26.61 16.71
C ALA A 255 -11.53 -27.83 16.08
N SER A 256 -12.35 -28.57 16.82
CA SER A 256 -13.11 -29.72 16.32
C SER A 256 -14.05 -29.33 15.18
N LYS A 257 -14.80 -28.23 15.29
CA LYS A 257 -15.69 -27.75 14.19
C LYS A 257 -14.90 -27.39 12.93
N LEU A 258 -13.70 -26.83 13.10
CA LEU A 258 -12.83 -26.52 11.98
C LEU A 258 -12.28 -27.82 11.35
N VAL A 259 -11.91 -28.82 12.16
CA VAL A 259 -11.36 -30.11 11.68
C VAL A 259 -12.43 -30.99 11.03
N GLU A 260 -13.64 -31.10 11.61
CA GLU A 260 -14.77 -31.92 11.13
C GLU A 260 -15.26 -31.51 9.74
N ASN A 261 -15.15 -30.23 9.40
CA ASN A 261 -15.48 -29.71 8.06
C ASN A 261 -14.40 -30.07 7.00
N SER A 262 -13.50 -31.01 7.30
CA SER A 262 -12.32 -31.39 6.49
C SER A 262 -11.33 -30.24 6.27
N LEU A 263 -11.35 -29.19 7.10
CA LEU A 263 -10.66 -27.92 6.80
C LEU A 263 -9.17 -27.92 7.18
N THR A 264 -8.68 -28.92 7.91
CA THR A 264 -7.36 -28.84 8.55
C THR A 264 -6.31 -29.82 8.01
N ARG A 265 -6.69 -30.73 7.10
CA ARG A 265 -5.71 -31.54 6.35
C ARG A 265 -5.12 -30.82 5.14
N SER A 266 -5.74 -29.73 4.68
CA SER A 266 -5.16 -28.85 3.68
C SER A 266 -4.42 -27.71 4.36
N HIS A 267 -3.11 -27.74 4.25
CA HIS A 267 -2.23 -26.75 4.88
C HIS A 267 -2.48 -25.33 4.35
N ASP A 268 -2.95 -25.21 3.10
CA ASP A 268 -3.36 -23.95 2.48
C ASP A 268 -4.57 -23.29 3.15
N LEU A 269 -5.51 -24.08 3.68
CA LEU A 269 -6.76 -23.56 4.24
C LEU A 269 -6.58 -23.03 5.67
N THR A 270 -5.77 -23.69 6.50
CA THR A 270 -5.45 -23.19 7.84
C THR A 270 -4.74 -21.84 7.74
N GLY A 271 -3.75 -21.72 6.85
CA GLY A 271 -3.08 -20.45 6.58
C GLY A 271 -4.02 -19.36 6.06
N ALA A 272 -4.90 -19.68 5.10
CA ALA A 272 -5.86 -18.73 4.53
C ALA A 272 -6.88 -18.21 5.55
N VAL A 273 -7.37 -19.07 6.45
CA VAL A 273 -8.30 -18.69 7.52
C VAL A 273 -7.63 -17.74 8.52
N PHE A 274 -6.39 -18.03 8.94
CA PHE A 274 -5.64 -17.15 9.83
C PHE A 274 -5.31 -15.81 9.16
N GLN A 275 -4.88 -15.82 7.90
CA GLN A 275 -4.65 -14.59 7.13
C GLN A 275 -5.91 -13.73 7.02
N LYS A 276 -7.07 -14.36 6.81
CA LYS A 276 -8.36 -13.66 6.73
C LYS A 276 -8.73 -13.00 8.06
N LEU A 277 -8.55 -13.72 9.17
CA LEU A 277 -8.81 -13.21 10.52
C LEU A 277 -7.85 -12.08 10.90
N ILE A 278 -6.58 -12.17 10.50
CA ILE A 278 -5.59 -11.10 10.66
C ILE A 278 -5.95 -9.86 9.83
N ALA A 279 -6.48 -10.06 8.62
CA ALA A 279 -6.88 -8.99 7.73
C ALA A 279 -8.18 -8.27 8.18
N ASP A 280 -8.98 -8.85 9.09
CA ASP A 280 -10.17 -8.19 9.61
C ASP A 280 -9.82 -7.12 10.65
N ARG A 281 -10.07 -5.86 10.28
CA ARG A 281 -9.80 -4.68 11.12
C ARG A 281 -10.58 -4.71 12.44
N LYS A 282 -11.79 -5.30 12.47
CA LYS A 282 -12.57 -5.46 13.70
C LYS A 282 -11.86 -6.34 14.73
N PHE A 283 -10.88 -7.12 14.27
CA PHE A 283 -10.28 -8.19 15.02
C PHE A 283 -8.90 -7.82 15.59
N LEU A 284 -7.98 -7.27 14.78
CA LEU A 284 -6.60 -6.96 15.23
C LEU A 284 -6.09 -5.53 14.97
N ALA A 285 -6.93 -4.63 14.44
CA ALA A 285 -6.68 -3.18 14.32
C ALA A 285 -5.31 -2.75 13.75
N ALA A 286 -4.69 -3.53 12.87
CA ALA A 286 -3.37 -3.23 12.31
C ALA A 286 -3.38 -3.09 10.78
N TYR A 287 -2.53 -2.19 10.28
CA TYR A 287 -2.44 -1.74 8.88
C TYR A 287 -1.71 -2.76 7.98
N TYR A 288 -2.14 -4.02 8.00
CA TYR A 288 -1.44 -5.09 7.27
C TYR A 288 -1.72 -5.06 5.77
N THR A 289 -0.75 -5.54 4.98
CA THR A 289 -0.92 -5.79 3.55
C THR A 289 -1.98 -6.86 3.32
N THR A 290 -2.91 -6.63 2.40
CA THR A 290 -3.94 -7.64 2.09
C THR A 290 -3.36 -8.79 1.27
N PRO A 291 -3.90 -10.02 1.40
CA PRO A 291 -3.45 -11.17 0.60
C PRO A 291 -3.49 -10.93 -0.91
N ALA A 292 -4.51 -10.20 -1.40
CA ALA A 292 -4.64 -9.85 -2.81
C ALA A 292 -3.52 -8.93 -3.30
N SER A 293 -3.12 -7.95 -2.49
CA SER A 293 -2.01 -7.05 -2.82
C SER A 293 -0.65 -7.75 -2.70
N ALA A 294 -0.49 -8.66 -1.73
CA ALA A 294 0.70 -9.49 -1.63
C ALA A 294 0.85 -10.39 -2.86
N ALA A 295 -0.23 -11.01 -3.34
CA ALA A 295 -0.24 -11.81 -4.57
C ALA A 295 0.14 -10.98 -5.81
N LEU A 296 -0.33 -9.73 -5.90
CA LEU A 296 0.10 -8.79 -6.94
C LEU A 296 1.61 -8.53 -6.87
N MET A 297 2.14 -8.14 -5.69
CA MET A 297 3.58 -7.85 -5.51
C MET A 297 4.44 -9.07 -5.83
N VAL A 298 4.15 -10.22 -5.21
CA VAL A 298 4.90 -11.46 -5.39
C VAL A 298 4.78 -11.98 -6.83
N GLY A 299 3.60 -11.85 -7.45
CA GLY A 299 3.38 -12.19 -8.86
C GLY A 299 4.20 -11.31 -9.81
N LEU A 300 4.44 -10.05 -9.46
CA LEU A 300 5.36 -9.16 -10.19
C LEU A 300 6.82 -9.52 -9.92
N ALA A 301 7.16 -9.84 -8.67
CA ALA A 301 8.53 -10.12 -8.22
C ALA A 301 9.11 -11.43 -8.74
N LEU A 302 8.29 -12.49 -8.85
CA LEU A 302 8.72 -13.83 -9.23
C LEU A 302 8.36 -14.15 -10.67
N ASP A 303 9.31 -14.72 -11.42
CA ASP A 303 9.08 -15.18 -12.79
C ASP A 303 8.79 -16.68 -12.84
N ARG A 304 7.87 -17.11 -13.71
CA ARG A 304 7.53 -18.55 -13.81
C ARG A 304 8.60 -19.36 -14.54
N HIS A 305 9.47 -18.73 -15.32
CA HIS A 305 10.44 -19.41 -16.16
C HIS A 305 11.82 -19.53 -15.52
N HIS A 306 12.15 -18.69 -14.53
CA HIS A 306 13.42 -18.73 -13.83
C HIS A 306 13.30 -18.34 -12.36
N THR A 307 14.19 -18.88 -11.52
CA THR A 307 14.29 -18.49 -10.10
C THR A 307 14.70 -17.01 -9.98
N PRO A 308 14.54 -16.37 -8.80
CA PRO A 308 15.06 -15.01 -8.58
C PRO A 308 16.59 -14.90 -8.75
N ARG A 309 17.30 -16.03 -8.75
CA ARG A 309 18.75 -16.10 -9.02
C ARG A 309 19.08 -16.32 -10.50
N GLY A 310 18.05 -16.47 -11.35
CA GLY A 310 18.17 -16.70 -12.79
C GLY A 310 18.35 -18.18 -13.18
N ALA A 311 18.25 -19.11 -12.22
CA ALA A 311 18.40 -20.54 -12.47
C ALA A 311 17.09 -21.21 -12.92
N SER A 312 17.16 -22.49 -13.26
CA SER A 312 15.99 -23.33 -13.52
C SER A 312 15.26 -23.66 -12.22
N TRP A 313 13.92 -23.71 -12.27
CA TRP A 313 13.10 -24.19 -11.16
C TRP A 313 13.37 -25.65 -10.80
N THR A 314 14.02 -26.44 -11.64
CA THR A 314 14.40 -27.82 -11.32
C THR A 314 15.60 -27.93 -10.36
N ASP A 315 16.31 -26.83 -10.09
CA ASP A 315 17.49 -26.80 -9.21
C ASP A 315 17.08 -26.53 -7.75
N GLY A 316 16.83 -27.61 -6.99
CA GLY A 316 16.48 -27.52 -5.58
C GLY A 316 17.59 -26.93 -4.69
N ASP A 317 18.85 -27.08 -5.07
CA ASP A 317 19.99 -26.55 -4.31
C ASP A 317 20.15 -25.04 -4.48
N ASP A 318 19.84 -24.49 -5.66
CA ASP A 318 19.78 -23.04 -5.87
C ASP A 318 18.62 -22.42 -5.08
N LEU A 319 17.46 -23.07 -5.06
CA LEU A 319 16.31 -22.63 -4.27
C LEU A 319 16.57 -22.66 -2.77
N ALA A 320 17.32 -23.65 -2.27
CA ALA A 320 17.73 -23.69 -0.87
C ALA A 320 18.71 -22.55 -0.50
N LYS A 321 19.45 -21.99 -1.47
CA LYS A 321 20.38 -20.87 -1.28
C LYS A 321 19.76 -19.50 -1.51
N LEU A 322 18.53 -19.46 -2.04
CA LEU A 322 17.77 -18.24 -2.25
C LEU A 322 17.66 -17.44 -0.93
N LYS A 323 17.65 -16.11 -1.02
CA LYS A 323 17.42 -15.22 0.13
C LYS A 323 16.30 -14.22 -0.18
N VAL A 324 15.19 -14.36 0.51
CA VAL A 324 14.03 -13.46 0.47
C VAL A 324 13.91 -12.75 1.81
N GLY A 325 13.95 -11.42 1.80
CA GLY A 325 13.94 -10.60 3.01
C GLY A 325 12.67 -9.78 3.17
N ASP A 326 12.12 -9.78 4.38
CA ASP A 326 11.14 -8.81 4.85
C ASP A 326 11.54 -8.33 6.25
N PHE A 327 12.11 -7.13 6.34
CA PHE A 327 12.65 -6.60 7.59
C PHE A 327 11.61 -5.85 8.43
N ALA A 328 10.35 -5.82 8.00
CA ALA A 328 9.21 -5.31 8.75
C ALA A 328 8.02 -6.25 8.49
N CYS A 329 8.21 -7.53 8.83
CA CYS A 329 7.35 -8.58 8.28
C CYS A 329 5.92 -8.58 8.81
N GLY A 330 5.66 -7.92 9.95
CA GLY A 330 4.35 -7.88 10.57
C GLY A 330 3.82 -9.29 10.78
N THR A 331 2.63 -9.55 10.25
CA THR A 331 1.98 -10.87 10.31
C THR A 331 2.44 -11.84 9.22
N GLY A 332 3.40 -11.46 8.38
CA GLY A 332 4.03 -12.37 7.44
C GLY A 332 3.26 -12.59 6.14
N THR A 333 2.29 -11.75 5.80
CA THR A 333 1.48 -11.91 4.57
C THR A 333 2.35 -11.94 3.30
N LEU A 334 3.36 -11.07 3.20
CA LEU A 334 4.27 -11.02 2.05
C LEU A 334 5.15 -12.28 1.97
N LEU A 335 5.78 -12.66 3.08
CA LEU A 335 6.63 -13.86 3.16
C LEU A 335 5.85 -15.15 2.91
N SER A 336 4.65 -15.29 3.47
CA SER A 336 3.79 -16.47 3.23
C SER A 336 3.30 -16.53 1.78
N THR A 337 2.98 -15.39 1.17
CA THR A 337 2.63 -15.37 -0.27
C THR A 337 3.83 -15.76 -1.13
N ALA A 338 5.04 -15.30 -0.79
CA ALA A 338 6.27 -15.69 -1.47
C ALA A 338 6.56 -17.18 -1.29
N TYR A 339 6.41 -17.72 -0.06
CA TYR A 339 6.52 -19.15 0.23
C TYR A 339 5.65 -19.97 -0.72
N THR A 340 4.34 -19.70 -0.74
CA THR A 340 3.37 -20.45 -1.53
C THR A 340 3.69 -20.36 -3.02
N ARG A 341 4.07 -19.17 -3.51
CA ARG A 341 4.36 -18.99 -4.94
C ARG A 341 5.66 -19.66 -5.38
N LEU A 342 6.69 -19.66 -4.53
CA LEU A 342 7.93 -20.40 -4.77
C LEU A 342 7.67 -21.90 -4.82
N GLY A 343 6.92 -22.44 -3.84
CA GLY A 343 6.53 -23.86 -3.81
C GLY A 343 5.74 -24.27 -5.06
N GLN A 344 4.75 -23.46 -5.44
CA GLN A 344 3.95 -23.69 -6.63
C GLN A 344 4.80 -23.72 -7.91
N TYR A 345 5.72 -22.76 -8.11
CA TYR A 345 6.60 -22.78 -9.28
C TYR A 345 7.58 -23.96 -9.27
N TYR A 346 8.04 -24.39 -8.10
CA TYR A 346 8.84 -25.60 -7.98
C TYR A 346 8.07 -26.86 -8.38
N GLU A 347 6.84 -27.02 -7.89
CA GLU A 347 5.96 -28.14 -8.21
C GLU A 347 5.61 -28.23 -9.69
N LEU A 348 5.31 -27.08 -10.31
CA LEU A 348 5.06 -27.01 -11.74
C LEU A 348 6.26 -27.59 -12.52
N HIS A 349 7.49 -27.31 -12.12
CA HIS A 349 8.66 -27.84 -12.80
C HIS A 349 9.06 -29.26 -12.34
N GLY A 350 8.16 -29.99 -11.69
CA GLY A 350 8.34 -31.39 -11.27
C GLY A 350 9.03 -31.58 -9.91
N GLY A 351 9.21 -30.49 -9.15
CA GLY A 351 9.70 -30.54 -7.78
C GLY A 351 8.64 -30.96 -6.76
N ASN A 352 9.06 -31.19 -5.51
CA ASN A 352 8.16 -31.37 -4.36
C ASN A 352 8.36 -30.22 -3.36
N SER A 353 7.33 -29.39 -3.16
CA SER A 353 7.40 -28.24 -2.24
C SER A 353 7.73 -28.63 -0.80
N GLU A 354 7.35 -29.82 -0.34
CA GLU A 354 7.68 -30.33 1.01
C GLU A 354 9.20 -30.41 1.24
N HIS A 355 9.97 -30.76 0.20
CA HIS A 355 11.43 -30.83 0.29
C HIS A 355 12.10 -29.47 0.49
N LEU A 356 11.42 -28.38 0.09
CA LEU A 356 11.93 -27.03 0.28
C LEU A 356 11.63 -26.49 1.68
N HIS A 357 10.65 -27.05 2.41
CA HIS A 357 10.13 -26.47 3.65
C HIS A 357 11.24 -26.16 4.68
N ALA A 358 12.11 -27.12 4.97
CA ALA A 358 13.18 -26.95 5.95
C ALA A 358 14.18 -25.84 5.55
N SER A 359 14.54 -25.77 4.27
CA SER A 359 15.39 -24.72 3.74
C SER A 359 14.68 -23.36 3.75
N MET A 360 13.39 -23.34 3.42
CA MET A 360 12.56 -22.14 3.42
C MET A 360 12.51 -21.49 4.81
N MET A 361 12.27 -22.30 5.85
CA MET A 361 12.25 -21.85 7.23
C MET A 361 13.65 -21.47 7.75
N GLY A 362 14.65 -22.32 7.50
CA GLY A 362 15.96 -22.19 8.12
C GLY A 362 16.90 -21.21 7.45
N SER A 363 16.69 -20.88 6.18
CA SER A 363 17.63 -20.02 5.46
C SER A 363 17.04 -19.16 4.35
N THR A 364 16.01 -19.59 3.63
CA THR A 364 15.55 -18.86 2.45
C THR A 364 14.74 -17.62 2.82
N LEU A 365 13.78 -17.75 3.72
CA LEU A 365 12.93 -16.66 4.15
C LEU A 365 13.50 -16.03 5.41
N VAL A 366 13.85 -14.75 5.34
CA VAL A 366 14.35 -13.98 6.49
C VAL A 366 13.33 -12.89 6.83
N GLY A 367 12.72 -13.00 8.00
CA GLY A 367 11.72 -12.08 8.52
C GLY A 367 12.21 -11.41 9.80
N ALA A 368 11.96 -10.11 9.96
CA ALA A 368 12.23 -9.41 11.20
C ALA A 368 11.04 -8.52 11.60
N ASP A 369 10.70 -8.54 12.88
CA ASP A 369 9.76 -7.60 13.47
C ASP A 369 10.15 -7.23 14.90
N VAL A 370 9.84 -6.01 15.31
CA VAL A 370 10.04 -5.54 16.69
C VAL A 370 8.98 -6.11 17.64
N LEU A 371 7.79 -6.45 17.12
CA LEU A 371 6.69 -7.04 17.87
C LEU A 371 6.87 -8.56 17.96
N PRO A 372 7.11 -9.13 19.17
CA PRO A 372 7.28 -10.57 19.32
C PRO A 372 6.06 -11.37 18.84
N ALA A 373 4.85 -10.85 19.08
CA ALA A 373 3.61 -11.47 18.61
C ALA A 373 3.53 -11.54 17.08
N ALA A 374 4.02 -10.51 16.37
CA ALA A 374 3.99 -10.45 14.91
C ALA A 374 4.99 -11.45 14.29
N ALA A 375 6.23 -11.47 14.80
CA ALA A 375 7.23 -12.47 14.43
C ALA A 375 6.74 -13.90 14.72
N HIS A 376 6.09 -14.10 15.87
CA HIS A 376 5.49 -15.39 16.24
C HIS A 376 4.39 -15.82 15.26
N LEU A 377 3.43 -14.94 14.95
CA LEU A 377 2.37 -15.23 13.97
C LEU A 377 2.94 -15.55 12.59
N THR A 378 3.96 -14.79 12.14
CA THR A 378 4.65 -15.07 10.88
C THR A 378 5.28 -16.46 10.88
N ALA A 379 6.03 -16.80 11.93
CA ALA A 379 6.68 -18.10 12.05
C ALA A 379 5.66 -19.25 12.14
N ALA A 380 4.56 -19.06 12.88
CA ALA A 380 3.46 -20.00 13.00
C ALA A 380 2.77 -20.25 11.65
N MET A 381 2.47 -19.18 10.90
CA MET A 381 1.85 -19.26 9.58
C MET A 381 2.73 -20.02 8.58
N LEU A 382 4.04 -19.72 8.54
CA LEU A 382 4.98 -20.39 7.64
C LEU A 382 5.19 -21.86 8.04
N SER A 383 5.33 -22.15 9.34
CA SER A 383 5.43 -23.54 9.84
C SER A 383 4.18 -24.35 9.53
N GLY A 384 3.03 -23.68 9.45
CA GLY A 384 1.74 -24.30 9.15
C GLY A 384 1.57 -24.85 7.74
N VAL A 385 2.47 -24.51 6.81
CA VAL A 385 2.34 -24.94 5.41
C VAL A 385 2.72 -26.42 5.22
N HIS A 386 3.69 -26.93 5.98
CA HIS A 386 3.93 -28.38 6.07
C HIS A 386 4.19 -28.75 7.53
N PRO A 387 3.13 -28.82 8.36
CA PRO A 387 3.26 -28.98 9.80
C PRO A 387 4.08 -30.22 10.11
N GLN A 388 3.88 -31.35 9.43
CA GLN A 388 4.59 -32.60 9.73
C GLN A 388 6.09 -32.62 9.36
N ILE A 389 6.59 -31.61 8.63
CA ILE A 389 7.98 -31.56 8.21
C ILE A 389 8.80 -30.80 9.26
N THR A 390 9.87 -31.44 9.73
CA THR A 390 10.72 -30.81 10.75
C THR A 390 11.79 -29.91 10.17
N TYR A 391 12.14 -28.86 10.90
CA TYR A 391 13.26 -27.96 10.64
C TYR A 391 14.05 -27.75 11.94
N THR A 392 15.24 -27.15 11.88
CA THR A 392 16.06 -26.89 13.08
C THR A 392 16.13 -25.42 13.46
N ASP A 393 16.18 -24.57 12.44
CA ASP A 393 16.39 -23.14 12.58
C ASP A 393 15.27 -22.39 11.85
N SER A 394 14.95 -21.20 12.34
CA SER A 394 14.04 -20.27 11.66
C SER A 394 14.72 -18.92 11.59
N MET A 395 14.66 -18.29 10.42
CA MET A 395 15.16 -16.92 10.21
C MET A 395 14.04 -15.88 10.34
N ILE A 396 12.93 -16.25 11.00
CA ILE A 396 11.93 -15.30 11.48
C ILE A 396 12.33 -14.86 12.90
N MET A 397 12.58 -13.56 13.05
CA MET A 397 13.26 -13.01 14.21
C MET A 397 12.43 -11.94 14.90
N THR A 398 12.54 -11.92 16.23
CA THR A 398 12.21 -10.73 17.01
C THR A 398 13.48 -9.91 17.20
N VAL A 399 13.48 -8.69 16.68
CA VAL A 399 14.60 -7.75 16.83
C VAL A 399 14.39 -6.86 18.06
N PRO A 400 15.42 -6.63 18.89
CA PRO A 400 15.27 -5.80 20.08
C PRO A 400 14.97 -4.35 19.72
N TYR A 401 14.19 -3.70 20.56
CA TYR A 401 13.79 -2.30 20.37
C TYR A 401 13.76 -1.60 21.73
N GLY A 402 14.21 -0.35 21.78
CA GLY A 402 14.27 0.44 23.00
C GLY A 402 15.47 0.12 23.88
N SER A 403 15.41 0.55 25.13
CA SER A 403 16.47 0.43 26.13
C SER A 403 16.75 -1.04 26.44
N GLN A 404 18.04 -1.39 26.41
CA GLN A 404 18.54 -2.73 26.70
C GLN A 404 19.35 -2.70 28.01
N ALA A 405 19.63 -3.88 28.56
CA ALA A 405 20.50 -4.00 29.73
C ALA A 405 21.90 -3.41 29.44
N GLY A 406 22.39 -2.52 30.32
CA GLY A 406 23.75 -1.98 30.28
C GLY A 406 23.96 -0.78 29.36
N ASP A 407 23.16 0.29 29.50
CA ASP A 407 23.22 1.56 28.75
C ASP A 407 23.21 1.41 27.21
N ARG A 408 22.76 0.26 26.69
CA ARG A 408 22.60 0.00 25.26
C ARG A 408 21.18 0.32 24.82
N VAL A 409 21.03 0.78 23.58
CA VAL A 409 19.75 1.11 22.97
C VAL A 409 19.66 0.38 21.64
N ALA A 410 18.52 -0.26 21.38
CA ALA A 410 18.26 -0.99 20.15
C ALA A 410 17.21 -0.29 19.29
N LEU A 411 17.36 -0.36 17.97
CA LEU A 411 16.54 0.35 16.98
C LEU A 411 15.67 -0.60 16.15
N GLY A 412 15.51 -1.85 16.60
CA GLY A 412 14.80 -2.87 15.84
C GLY A 412 15.55 -3.23 14.56
N SER A 413 14.80 -3.41 13.47
CA SER A 413 15.36 -3.79 12.18
C SER A 413 16.31 -2.74 11.59
N LEU A 414 16.22 -1.47 12.03
CA LEU A 414 17.13 -0.43 11.56
C LEU A 414 18.57 -0.65 12.02
N ASP A 415 18.81 -1.40 13.11
CA ASP A 415 20.17 -1.80 13.51
C ASP A 415 20.87 -2.64 12.42
N LEU A 416 20.09 -3.30 11.55
CA LEU A 416 20.62 -4.05 10.40
C LEU A 416 21.24 -3.13 9.32
N LEU A 417 21.09 -1.80 9.40
CA LEU A 417 21.80 -0.87 8.51
C LEU A 417 23.31 -0.93 8.71
N ALA A 418 23.77 -1.22 9.93
CA ALA A 418 25.18 -1.37 10.23
C ALA A 418 25.81 -2.45 9.35
N SER A 419 27.02 -2.18 8.83
CA SER A 419 27.81 -3.22 8.19
C SER A 419 28.21 -4.22 9.26
N GLN A 420 27.75 -5.46 9.12
CA GLN A 420 28.07 -6.55 10.03
C GLN A 420 29.52 -7.02 9.80
N LYS A 421 30.50 -6.17 10.15
CA LYS A 421 31.92 -6.55 10.20
C LYS A 421 32.13 -7.35 11.49
N THR A 422 32.38 -8.65 11.33
CA THR A 422 32.99 -9.57 12.31
C THR A 422 33.08 -9.05 13.76
N MET A 423 32.17 -9.56 14.60
CA MET A 423 32.10 -9.55 16.08
C MET A 423 31.06 -8.65 16.79
N ASP A 424 30.29 -7.82 16.10
CA ASP A 424 29.05 -7.25 16.68
C ASP A 424 27.86 -7.64 15.82
N ALA A 425 27.04 -8.57 16.31
CA ALA A 425 25.74 -8.81 15.72
C ALA A 425 24.65 -8.15 16.52
N VAL A 426 23.60 -7.80 15.79
CA VAL A 426 22.30 -7.54 16.36
C VAL A 426 21.90 -8.79 17.14
N ALA A 427 21.77 -8.64 18.46
CA ALA A 427 21.27 -9.71 19.31
C ALA A 427 19.80 -9.91 18.98
N ALA A 428 19.45 -10.86 18.13
CA ALA A 428 18.07 -11.20 17.82
C ALA A 428 17.71 -12.54 18.48
N GLU A 429 16.46 -12.67 18.92
CA GLU A 429 15.94 -13.97 19.35
C GLU A 429 15.31 -14.66 18.14
N GLY A 430 15.95 -15.75 17.69
CA GLY A 430 15.41 -16.61 16.64
C GLY A 430 14.36 -17.57 17.20
N LEU A 431 13.23 -17.69 16.51
CA LEU A 431 12.16 -18.64 16.85
C LEU A 431 12.44 -20.01 16.24
N GLY A 432 13.37 -20.76 16.84
CA GLY A 432 13.77 -22.07 16.36
C GLY A 432 12.73 -23.17 16.57
N ALA A 433 12.95 -24.29 15.92
CA ALA A 433 12.17 -25.51 15.97
C ALA A 433 11.96 -26.14 17.35
N LYS A 434 13.06 -26.27 18.09
CA LYS A 434 13.19 -27.00 19.37
C LYS A 434 13.43 -26.09 20.58
N GLY A 435 13.10 -24.80 20.47
CA GLY A 435 13.40 -23.83 21.53
C GLY A 435 13.63 -22.41 21.07
N LYS A 436 13.48 -21.46 21.98
CA LYS A 436 14.31 -20.25 22.01
C LYS A 436 15.76 -20.71 22.16
N SER A 437 16.47 -20.84 21.06
CA SER A 437 17.91 -20.95 21.16
C SER A 437 18.44 -19.57 21.55
N THR A 438 18.74 -19.37 22.84
CA THR A 438 19.69 -18.34 23.29
C THR A 438 21.10 -18.80 22.92
N LYS A 439 21.30 -19.16 21.64
CA LYS A 439 22.54 -18.71 21.05
C LYS A 439 22.36 -17.20 21.02
N ASN A 440 23.35 -16.41 21.45
CA ASN A 440 23.47 -15.09 20.87
C ASN A 440 23.58 -15.37 19.37
N VAL A 441 22.46 -15.45 18.65
CA VAL A 441 22.48 -15.74 17.24
C VAL A 441 22.95 -14.43 16.70
N PHE A 442 24.26 -14.36 16.52
CA PHE A 442 24.84 -13.33 15.71
C PHE A 442 24.29 -13.58 14.30
N VAL A 443 23.06 -13.11 14.02
CA VAL A 443 22.43 -13.34 12.72
C VAL A 443 23.12 -12.39 11.76
N SER A 444 24.02 -12.97 10.98
CA SER A 444 24.67 -12.24 9.92
C SER A 444 23.70 -12.05 8.75
N VAL A 445 22.81 -11.07 8.85
CA VAL A 445 22.08 -10.48 7.72
C VAL A 445 23.07 -9.62 6.91
N ALA A 446 23.90 -10.25 6.09
CA ALA A 446 24.93 -9.54 5.32
C ALA A 446 24.32 -8.52 4.35
N HIS A 447 25.10 -7.47 4.05
CA HIS A 447 24.77 -6.59 2.93
C HIS A 447 24.97 -7.33 1.61
N GLU A 448 24.19 -6.94 0.60
CA GLU A 448 24.27 -7.48 -0.77
C GLU A 448 24.11 -9.01 -0.87
N SER A 449 23.37 -9.63 0.06
CA SER A 449 23.16 -11.08 0.11
C SER A 449 21.76 -11.52 -0.30
N PHE A 450 20.81 -10.60 -0.44
CA PHE A 450 19.40 -10.92 -0.71
C PHE A 450 19.10 -10.92 -2.21
N ASP A 451 18.39 -11.95 -2.67
CA ASP A 451 17.94 -12.09 -4.06
C ASP A 451 16.63 -11.35 -4.29
N LEU A 452 15.78 -11.31 -3.26
CA LEU A 452 14.50 -10.61 -3.25
C LEU A 452 14.31 -9.92 -1.91
N VAL A 453 13.86 -8.67 -1.91
CA VAL A 453 13.40 -7.99 -0.71
C VAL A 453 11.98 -7.47 -0.99
N ILE A 454 11.01 -7.94 -0.21
CA ILE A 454 9.60 -7.53 -0.27
C ILE A 454 9.17 -7.02 1.10
N MET A 455 8.66 -5.79 1.18
CA MET A 455 8.27 -5.22 2.47
C MET A 455 7.17 -4.18 2.37
N ASN A 456 6.44 -4.04 3.48
CA ASN A 456 5.53 -2.94 3.75
C ASN A 456 6.02 -2.20 5.02
N PRO A 457 7.04 -1.32 4.90
CA PRO A 457 7.66 -0.69 6.05
C PRO A 457 6.71 0.23 6.84
N PRO A 458 6.97 0.46 8.14
CA PRO A 458 6.18 1.38 8.95
C PRO A 458 6.23 2.84 8.45
N PHE A 459 5.11 3.57 8.61
CA PHE A 459 4.90 4.92 8.07
C PHE A 459 4.89 6.03 9.13
N THR A 460 5.27 5.76 10.37
CA THR A 460 5.20 6.72 11.48
C THR A 460 6.00 7.99 11.17
N ARG A 461 5.33 9.14 11.27
CA ARG A 461 5.94 10.46 11.04
C ARG A 461 6.19 11.15 12.38
N PRO A 462 7.42 11.63 12.64
CA PRO A 462 7.72 12.43 13.83
C PRO A 462 6.89 13.70 13.99
N THR A 463 6.23 14.17 12.92
CA THR A 463 5.61 15.50 12.82
C THR A 463 4.10 15.48 12.51
N GLY A 464 3.44 14.31 12.54
CA GLY A 464 2.00 14.15 12.25
C GLY A 464 1.07 14.38 13.45
N GLN A 465 -0.23 14.07 13.31
CA GLN A 465 -1.22 14.13 14.40
C GLN A 465 -0.82 13.28 15.63
N GLU A 466 0.10 12.34 15.49
CA GLU A 466 0.70 11.59 16.60
C GLU A 466 1.62 12.46 17.48
N ALA A 467 2.32 13.45 16.92
CA ALA A 467 3.10 14.43 17.68
C ALA A 467 2.20 15.42 18.46
N SER A 468 0.94 15.59 18.05
CA SER A 468 -0.06 16.38 18.80
C SER A 468 -0.66 15.63 19.99
N LYS A 469 -0.34 14.34 20.21
CA LYS A 469 -0.54 13.71 21.52
C LYS A 469 0.50 14.29 22.48
N VAL A 470 0.05 15.14 23.40
CA VAL A 470 0.87 15.74 24.46
C VAL A 470 1.72 14.65 25.12
N GLY A 471 3.03 14.63 24.87
CA GLY A 471 3.92 13.65 25.50
C GLY A 471 4.91 12.91 24.59
N VAL A 472 4.74 12.94 23.26
CA VAL A 472 5.58 12.14 22.33
C VAL A 472 6.54 13.02 21.50
N PRO A 473 7.81 13.20 21.93
CA PRO A 473 8.78 14.04 21.22
C PRO A 473 9.33 13.41 19.93
N ASN A 474 9.33 12.09 19.79
CA ASN A 474 9.76 11.40 18.57
C ASN A 474 8.88 10.16 18.25
N PRO A 475 7.77 10.35 17.52
CA PRO A 475 6.84 9.27 17.12
C PRO A 475 7.45 8.02 16.48
N MET A 476 8.61 8.13 15.82
CA MET A 476 9.34 6.98 15.25
C MET A 476 9.81 5.99 16.32
N PHE A 477 10.12 6.50 17.51
CA PHE A 477 10.62 5.72 18.65
C PHE A 477 9.60 5.57 19.77
N ALA A 478 8.33 5.89 19.50
CA ALA A 478 7.27 5.91 20.50
C ALA A 478 6.57 4.55 20.69
N ALA A 479 7.05 3.49 20.01
CA ALA A 479 6.50 2.15 20.20
C ALA A 479 6.76 1.66 21.63
N PHE A 480 5.88 0.77 22.13
CA PHE A 480 5.97 0.16 23.46
C PHE A 480 5.95 1.15 24.65
N SER A 481 5.28 2.29 24.50
CA SER A 481 5.16 3.31 25.55
C SER A 481 6.51 3.89 26.01
N ALA A 482 7.52 3.85 25.13
CA ALA A 482 8.83 4.44 25.37
C ALA A 482 8.69 5.90 25.80
N ASP A 483 9.34 6.26 26.91
CA ASP A 483 9.23 7.60 27.46
C ASP A 483 10.02 8.63 26.64
N LYS A 484 9.94 9.90 27.03
CA LYS A 484 10.60 11.00 26.30
C LYS A 484 12.12 10.89 26.27
N ASP A 485 12.71 10.36 27.33
CA ASP A 485 14.16 10.27 27.47
C ASP A 485 14.68 9.07 26.66
N GLU A 486 13.97 7.94 26.71
CA GLU A 486 14.24 6.77 25.87
C GLU A 486 14.15 7.09 24.37
N GLN A 487 13.07 7.76 23.94
CA GLN A 487 12.91 8.21 22.55
C GLN A 487 14.07 9.10 22.07
N LYS A 488 14.62 9.91 22.98
CA LYS A 488 15.74 10.81 22.69
C LYS A 488 17.06 10.05 22.57
N GLU A 489 17.29 9.04 23.41
CA GLU A 489 18.48 8.18 23.32
C GLU A 489 18.44 7.30 22.06
N MET A 490 17.28 6.75 21.71
CA MET A 490 17.08 6.03 20.44
C MET A 490 17.37 6.93 19.22
N LYS A 491 16.90 8.18 19.25
CA LYS A 491 17.21 9.13 18.17
C LYS A 491 18.70 9.39 18.04
N LYS A 492 19.41 9.61 19.14
CA LYS A 492 20.88 9.78 19.13
C LYS A 492 21.59 8.53 18.61
N ALA A 493 21.17 7.34 19.03
CA ALA A 493 21.74 6.08 18.56
C ALA A 493 21.55 5.93 17.04
N PHE A 494 20.35 6.25 16.53
CA PHE A 494 20.07 6.18 15.11
C PHE A 494 20.84 7.23 14.30
N ASP A 495 20.95 8.46 14.78
CA ASP A 495 21.77 9.49 14.13
C ASP A 495 23.25 9.09 14.06
N LYS A 496 23.77 8.48 15.13
CA LYS A 496 25.13 7.92 15.15
C LYS A 496 25.28 6.76 14.16
N LEU A 497 24.29 5.88 14.08
CA LEU A 497 24.27 4.78 13.11
C LEU A 497 24.33 5.32 11.68
N LEU A 498 23.46 6.29 11.33
CA LEU A 498 23.42 6.93 10.02
C LEU A 498 24.75 7.60 9.65
N GLN A 499 25.37 8.33 10.60
CA GLN A 499 26.69 8.95 10.41
C GLN A 499 27.81 7.93 10.18
N GLY A 500 27.67 6.72 10.74
CA GLY A 500 28.63 5.63 10.60
C GLY A 500 28.46 4.80 9.32
N LEU A 501 27.42 5.06 8.52
CA LEU A 501 27.19 4.31 7.28
C LEU A 501 28.24 4.68 6.22
N GLU A 502 28.81 3.65 5.58
CA GLU A 502 29.62 3.86 4.37
C GLU A 502 28.70 4.34 3.24
N GLY A 503 29.10 5.41 2.54
CA GLY A 503 28.32 6.08 1.50
C GLY A 503 27.15 6.93 2.04
N GLY A 504 26.50 7.70 1.17
CA GLY A 504 25.29 8.45 1.56
C GLY A 504 24.10 7.54 1.88
N HIS A 505 23.10 8.05 2.61
CA HIS A 505 21.84 7.37 2.90
C HIS A 505 20.64 8.16 2.36
N CYS A 506 19.47 7.53 2.21
CA CYS A 506 18.22 8.19 1.81
C CYS A 506 17.23 8.44 2.95
N TYR A 507 17.60 8.19 4.21
CA TYR A 507 16.73 8.48 5.35
C TYR A 507 16.40 9.98 5.45
N ASP A 508 15.11 10.29 5.60
CA ASP A 508 14.58 11.62 5.91
C ASP A 508 13.51 11.53 7.01
N GLY A 509 13.73 12.25 8.10
CA GLY A 509 12.85 12.24 9.26
C GLY A 509 11.45 12.81 9.01
N GLN A 510 11.25 13.68 8.02
CA GLN A 510 9.93 14.23 7.66
C GLN A 510 9.10 13.25 6.83
N ALA A 511 9.76 12.42 6.01
CA ALA A 511 9.11 11.35 5.26
C ALA A 511 8.68 10.19 6.16
N GLY A 512 9.39 10.00 7.28
CA GLY A 512 9.13 8.97 8.28
C GLY A 512 10.04 7.75 8.15
N GLU A 513 9.78 6.74 8.98
CA GLU A 513 10.65 5.57 9.16
C GLU A 513 10.87 4.76 7.87
N ALA A 514 9.86 4.74 6.98
CA ALA A 514 9.92 4.05 5.70
C ALA A 514 11.16 4.38 4.86
N THR A 515 11.68 5.62 4.91
CA THR A 515 12.92 5.97 4.17
C THR A 515 14.17 5.27 4.71
N GLY A 516 14.20 4.97 6.01
CA GLY A 516 15.25 4.15 6.64
C GLY A 516 15.14 2.68 6.23
N PHE A 517 13.93 2.17 6.05
CA PHE A 517 13.71 0.82 5.53
C PHE A 517 14.03 0.69 4.04
N ILE A 518 13.80 1.73 3.23
CA ILE A 518 14.26 1.78 1.84
C ILE A 518 15.80 1.72 1.79
N GLU A 519 16.48 2.46 2.67
CA GLU A 519 17.94 2.38 2.82
C GLU A 519 18.39 0.96 3.19
N LEU A 520 17.71 0.34 4.15
CA LEU A 520 18.00 -1.02 4.60
C LEU A 520 17.83 -2.02 3.45
N ALA A 521 16.69 -1.99 2.77
CA ALA A 521 16.40 -2.83 1.62
C ALA A 521 17.49 -2.72 0.54
N HIS A 522 17.87 -1.48 0.22
CA HIS A 522 18.91 -1.20 -0.76
C HIS A 522 20.26 -1.84 -0.39
N ARG A 523 20.69 -1.70 0.87
CA ARG A 523 21.96 -2.28 1.33
C ARG A 523 21.94 -3.80 1.39
N LYS A 524 20.80 -4.42 1.72
CA LYS A 524 20.68 -5.88 1.83
C LYS A 524 20.55 -6.59 0.49
N LEU A 525 19.87 -5.98 -0.48
CA LEU A 525 19.61 -6.57 -1.78
C LEU A 525 20.90 -6.68 -2.61
N LYS A 526 21.16 -7.78 -3.30
CA LYS A 526 22.33 -7.92 -4.19
C LYS A 526 22.13 -7.19 -5.53
N ALA A 527 23.20 -6.97 -6.29
CA ALA A 527 23.07 -6.55 -7.68
C ALA A 527 22.32 -7.60 -8.52
N GLY A 528 21.33 -7.17 -9.30
CA GLY A 528 20.39 -8.03 -10.02
C GLY A 528 19.26 -8.60 -9.16
N GLY A 529 19.25 -8.32 -7.85
CA GLY A 529 18.14 -8.70 -6.97
C GLY A 529 16.90 -7.83 -7.20
N THR A 530 15.72 -8.36 -6.86
CA THR A 530 14.43 -7.66 -7.02
C THR A 530 14.01 -6.99 -5.71
N LEU A 531 13.50 -5.77 -5.82
CA LEU A 531 12.92 -5.00 -4.74
C LEU A 531 11.41 -4.87 -4.94
N GLY A 532 10.63 -5.15 -3.90
CA GLY A 532 9.20 -4.85 -3.79
C GLY A 532 8.91 -4.04 -2.53
N LEU A 533 8.29 -2.87 -2.68
CA LEU A 533 7.96 -1.96 -1.57
C LEU A 533 6.51 -1.51 -1.64
N ILE A 534 5.80 -1.48 -0.51
CA ILE A 534 4.58 -0.68 -0.34
C ILE A 534 4.94 0.54 0.52
N THR A 535 4.64 1.73 0.03
CA THR A 535 4.99 3.00 0.69
C THR A 535 3.82 3.98 0.60
N PRO A 536 3.78 5.07 1.39
CA PRO A 536 2.79 6.11 1.20
C PRO A 536 2.95 6.74 -0.19
N LEU A 537 1.84 7.12 -0.84
CA LEU A 537 1.84 7.74 -2.17
C LEU A 537 2.74 8.99 -2.24
N SER A 538 2.99 9.66 -1.11
CA SER A 538 3.95 10.76 -1.01
C SER A 538 5.38 10.41 -1.45
N LEU A 539 5.77 9.12 -1.55
CA LEU A 539 7.01 8.73 -2.23
C LEU A 539 7.06 9.28 -3.66
N MET A 540 5.92 9.40 -4.34
CA MET A 540 5.84 9.85 -5.74
C MET A 540 6.14 11.34 -5.89
N SER A 541 5.72 12.20 -4.96
CA SER A 541 5.79 13.67 -5.15
C SER A 541 6.12 14.50 -3.91
N GLY A 542 6.24 13.90 -2.73
CA GLY A 542 6.56 14.63 -1.50
C GLY A 542 8.03 15.03 -1.43
N GLU A 543 8.31 16.27 -1.04
CA GLU A 543 9.66 16.87 -0.95
C GLU A 543 10.62 16.02 -0.08
N ALA A 544 10.18 15.61 1.12
CA ALA A 544 10.96 14.78 2.04
C ALA A 544 11.37 13.39 1.48
N TRP A 545 10.84 12.99 0.32
CA TRP A 545 11.15 11.73 -0.32
C TRP A 545 12.18 11.86 -1.47
N ASP A 546 12.70 13.06 -1.75
CA ASP A 546 13.66 13.32 -2.84
C ASP A 546 14.87 12.37 -2.79
N ALA A 547 15.48 12.17 -1.62
CA ALA A 547 16.63 11.27 -1.48
C ALA A 547 16.28 9.79 -1.75
N ALA A 548 15.05 9.37 -1.40
CA ALA A 548 14.57 8.03 -1.67
C ALA A 548 14.27 7.83 -3.17
N ARG A 549 13.61 8.81 -3.82
CA ARG A 549 13.38 8.81 -5.27
C ARG A 549 14.70 8.79 -6.05
N LEU A 550 15.67 9.63 -5.66
CA LEU A 550 17.02 9.64 -6.24
C LEU A 550 17.67 8.26 -6.15
N ARG A 551 17.60 7.62 -4.98
CA ARG A 551 18.17 6.27 -4.79
C ARG A 551 17.51 5.24 -5.70
N LEU A 552 16.19 5.22 -5.75
CA LEU A 552 15.42 4.27 -6.56
C LEU A 552 15.67 4.50 -8.06
N ALA A 553 15.57 5.74 -8.55
CA ALA A 553 15.77 6.07 -9.96
C ALA A 553 17.20 5.74 -10.44
N ARG A 554 18.21 6.03 -9.60
CA ARG A 554 19.62 5.87 -9.94
C ARG A 554 20.07 4.42 -9.89
N HIS A 555 19.64 3.66 -8.88
CA HIS A 555 20.18 2.33 -8.61
C HIS A 555 19.32 1.18 -9.10
N TYR A 556 18.15 1.44 -9.70
CA TYR A 556 17.24 0.37 -10.13
C TYR A 556 16.81 0.48 -11.60
N SER A 557 16.57 -0.68 -12.22
CA SER A 557 16.01 -0.86 -13.56
C SER A 557 14.63 -1.51 -13.49
N ASP A 558 13.95 -1.56 -14.64
CA ASP A 558 12.67 -2.26 -14.79
C ASP A 558 11.63 -1.81 -13.75
N VAL A 559 11.66 -0.50 -13.47
CA VAL A 559 10.88 0.10 -12.40
C VAL A 559 9.41 0.11 -12.81
N ILE A 560 8.57 -0.55 -12.01
CA ILE A 560 7.11 -0.51 -12.11
C ILE A 560 6.57 0.19 -10.87
N LEU A 561 5.83 1.28 -11.08
CA LEU A 561 5.22 2.09 -10.02
C LEU A 561 3.70 1.94 -10.11
N LEU A 562 3.09 1.37 -9.10
CA LEU A 562 1.65 1.11 -9.04
C LEU A 562 0.97 2.07 -8.05
N SER A 563 -0.18 2.61 -8.45
CA SER A 563 -1.09 3.38 -7.59
C SER A 563 -2.54 2.98 -7.84
N ILE A 564 -3.44 3.35 -6.92
CA ILE A 564 -4.87 3.03 -7.01
C ILE A 564 -5.68 4.33 -7.06
N THR A 565 -6.62 4.43 -8.01
CA THR A 565 -7.49 5.62 -8.15
C THR A 565 -8.58 5.68 -7.08
N GLY A 566 -9.18 4.52 -6.75
CA GLY A 566 -10.30 4.37 -5.82
C GLY A 566 -11.66 4.62 -6.47
N LYS A 567 -11.83 4.19 -7.72
CA LYS A 567 -12.99 4.51 -8.57
C LYS A 567 -14.30 3.89 -8.09
N GLN A 568 -14.28 2.63 -7.63
CA GLN A 568 -15.48 1.92 -7.18
C GLN A 568 -15.54 1.78 -5.65
N ARG A 569 -14.43 1.39 -5.02
CA ARG A 569 -14.36 1.03 -3.59
C ARG A 569 -13.90 2.17 -2.70
N ARG A 570 -13.37 3.26 -3.28
CA ARG A 570 -12.74 4.41 -2.59
C ARG A 570 -11.52 4.05 -1.74
N GLU A 571 -11.09 2.80 -1.75
CA GLU A 571 -9.83 2.35 -1.17
C GLU A 571 -8.69 2.77 -2.09
N THR A 572 -7.65 3.37 -1.52
CA THR A 572 -6.47 3.85 -2.27
C THR A 572 -5.16 3.29 -1.73
N SER A 573 -5.27 2.30 -0.84
CA SER A 573 -4.16 1.59 -0.21
C SER A 573 -4.15 0.14 -0.67
N PHE A 574 -2.97 -0.45 -0.73
CA PHE A 574 -2.74 -1.90 -0.84
C PHE A 574 -2.92 -2.59 0.51
N SER A 575 -2.65 -1.88 1.61
CA SER A 575 -2.88 -2.29 2.99
C SER A 575 -4.32 -2.04 3.45
N ALA A 576 -4.74 -2.69 4.54
CA ALA A 576 -6.05 -2.49 5.15
C ALA A 576 -6.14 -1.08 5.80
N ASP A 577 -7.11 -0.27 5.33
CA ASP A 577 -7.68 0.91 6.00
C ASP A 577 -6.69 1.90 6.64
N THR A 578 -5.73 2.41 5.86
CA THR A 578 -4.77 3.43 6.31
C THR A 578 -5.31 4.87 6.26
N GLY A 579 -6.46 5.09 5.63
CA GLY A 579 -6.99 6.43 5.32
C GLY A 579 -6.08 7.26 4.38
N MET A 580 -5.05 6.63 3.82
CA MET A 580 -3.95 7.24 3.09
C MET A 580 -3.69 6.47 1.80
N ALA A 581 -3.44 7.18 0.70
CA ALA A 581 -3.06 6.50 -0.53
C ALA A 581 -1.66 5.87 -0.42
N GLU A 582 -1.45 4.73 -1.06
CA GLU A 582 -0.17 4.02 -1.10
C GLU A 582 0.33 3.87 -2.55
N ALA A 583 1.64 3.70 -2.70
CA ALA A 583 2.31 3.29 -3.91
C ALA A 583 3.00 1.95 -3.69
N MET A 584 2.91 1.06 -4.69
CA MET A 584 3.70 -0.17 -4.74
C MET A 584 4.80 -0.01 -5.79
N THR A 585 6.05 -0.25 -5.40
CA THR A 585 7.22 -0.16 -6.27
C THR A 585 7.80 -1.55 -6.48
N MET A 586 8.01 -1.94 -7.75
CA MET A 586 8.78 -3.11 -8.14
C MET A 586 9.98 -2.67 -8.96
N ALA A 587 11.18 -3.17 -8.67
CA ALA A 587 12.36 -2.78 -9.43
C ALA A 587 13.52 -3.79 -9.27
N VAL A 588 14.45 -3.81 -10.22
CA VAL A 588 15.64 -4.68 -10.18
C VAL A 588 16.88 -3.85 -9.86
N ARG A 589 17.66 -4.25 -8.86
CA ARG A 589 18.88 -3.51 -8.45
C ARG A 589 19.92 -3.59 -9.57
N ARG A 590 20.41 -2.44 -10.03
CA ARG A 590 21.48 -2.34 -11.02
C ARG A 590 22.81 -2.77 -10.42
N THR A 591 23.69 -3.25 -11.29
CA THR A 591 25.11 -3.44 -10.95
C THR A 591 25.82 -2.09 -10.84
N THR A 592 25.49 -1.16 -11.74
CA THR A 592 26.05 0.19 -11.77
C THR A 592 24.94 1.25 -11.67
N PRO A 593 25.15 2.34 -10.91
CA PRO A 593 24.20 3.45 -10.88
C PRO A 593 24.07 4.10 -12.26
N ASN A 594 22.88 4.63 -12.57
CA ASN A 594 22.61 5.41 -13.77
C ASN A 594 22.19 6.83 -13.38
N ASP A 595 22.94 7.83 -13.82
CA ASP A 595 22.66 9.24 -13.54
C ASP A 595 21.70 9.87 -14.56
N GLY A 596 21.40 9.17 -15.66
CA GLY A 596 20.46 9.60 -16.68
C GLY A 596 19.00 9.31 -16.33
N VAL A 597 18.09 10.03 -16.98
CA VAL A 597 16.64 9.77 -16.86
C VAL A 597 16.32 8.47 -17.60
N VAL A 598 15.88 7.46 -16.86
CA VAL A 598 15.38 6.19 -17.41
C VAL A 598 13.86 6.23 -17.54
N ARG A 599 13.27 5.20 -18.14
CA ARG A 599 11.81 5.04 -18.18
C ARG A 599 11.34 4.07 -17.11
N ALA A 600 10.17 4.35 -16.56
CA ALA A 600 9.43 3.45 -15.69
C ALA A 600 8.08 3.10 -16.31
N THR A 601 7.52 1.97 -15.90
CA THR A 601 6.13 1.59 -16.19
C THR A 601 5.25 2.04 -15.04
N TYR A 602 4.43 3.05 -15.28
CA TYR A 602 3.42 3.52 -14.34
C TYR A 602 2.14 2.74 -14.55
N VAL A 603 1.61 2.17 -13.48
CA VAL A 603 0.37 1.42 -13.47
C VAL A 603 -0.61 2.11 -12.54
N VAL A 604 -1.80 2.37 -13.05
CA VAL A 604 -2.87 2.98 -12.27
C VAL A 604 -4.07 2.05 -12.30
N LEU A 605 -4.32 1.39 -11.17
CA LEU A 605 -5.44 0.47 -11.00
C LEU A 605 -6.71 1.26 -10.66
N ASP A 606 -7.85 0.86 -11.20
CA ASP A 606 -9.15 1.45 -10.88
C ASP A 606 -9.42 1.25 -9.37
N ASP A 607 -9.19 0.04 -8.86
CA ASP A 607 -9.35 -0.32 -7.45
C ASP A 607 -8.32 -1.40 -7.05
N ARG A 608 -8.16 -1.62 -5.73
CA ARG A 608 -7.32 -2.69 -5.19
C ARG A 608 -7.85 -4.08 -5.61
N PRO A 609 -6.98 -5.04 -5.98
CA PRO A 609 -7.37 -6.44 -6.17
C PRO A 609 -8.11 -7.02 -4.96
N THR A 610 -9.08 -7.90 -5.20
CA THR A 610 -10.02 -8.33 -4.15
C THR A 610 -9.68 -9.72 -3.62
N THR A 611 -9.14 -10.57 -4.48
CA THR A 611 -8.68 -11.92 -4.18
C THR A 611 -7.21 -12.10 -4.58
N PRO A 612 -6.48 -13.07 -4.00
CA PRO A 612 -5.15 -13.44 -4.49
C PRO A 612 -5.13 -13.78 -5.98
N LEU A 613 -6.21 -14.38 -6.49
CA LEU A 613 -6.35 -14.73 -7.91
C LEU A 613 -6.40 -13.48 -8.80
N ASP A 614 -7.12 -12.43 -8.38
CA ASP A 614 -7.08 -11.13 -9.04
C ASP A 614 -5.65 -10.55 -9.03
N GLY A 615 -4.98 -10.60 -7.88
CA GLY A 615 -3.61 -10.09 -7.73
C GLY A 615 -2.64 -10.72 -8.71
N TYR A 616 -2.62 -12.06 -8.80
CA TYR A 616 -1.79 -12.77 -9.77
C TYR A 616 -2.20 -12.52 -11.23
N ALA A 617 -3.48 -12.41 -11.52
CA ALA A 617 -3.96 -12.12 -12.87
C ALA A 617 -3.56 -10.70 -13.33
N VAL A 618 -3.66 -9.70 -12.45
CA VAL A 618 -3.16 -8.34 -12.71
C VAL A 618 -1.65 -8.36 -12.93
N ALA A 619 -0.89 -9.04 -12.06
CA ALA A 619 0.56 -9.15 -12.22
C ALA A 619 0.94 -9.76 -13.58
N LYS A 620 0.26 -10.83 -13.98
CA LYS A 620 0.46 -11.49 -15.28
C LYS A 620 0.10 -10.57 -16.44
N ALA A 621 -1.01 -9.83 -16.35
CA ALA A 621 -1.40 -8.87 -17.37
C ALA A 621 -0.36 -7.76 -17.54
N ILE A 622 0.15 -7.20 -16.43
CA ILE A 622 1.23 -6.20 -16.44
C ILE A 622 2.50 -6.76 -17.07
N LYS A 623 2.95 -7.96 -16.65
CA LYS A 623 4.14 -8.60 -17.23
C LYS A 623 4.02 -8.83 -18.74
N ARG A 624 2.85 -9.28 -19.21
CA ARG A 624 2.57 -9.45 -20.64
C ARG A 624 2.65 -8.13 -21.39
N LEU A 625 2.10 -7.05 -20.83
CA LEU A 625 2.19 -5.72 -21.44
C LEU A 625 3.65 -5.23 -21.55
N VAL A 626 4.43 -5.42 -20.48
CA VAL A 626 5.85 -5.05 -20.44
C VAL A 626 6.64 -5.88 -21.46
N ALA A 627 6.47 -7.19 -21.47
CA ALA A 627 7.17 -8.11 -22.37
C ALA A 627 6.84 -7.86 -23.85
N ASN A 628 5.59 -7.52 -24.17
CA ASN A 628 5.18 -7.23 -25.54
C ASN A 628 5.69 -5.87 -26.06
N GLY A 629 6.12 -4.97 -25.16
CA GLY A 629 6.58 -3.62 -25.53
C GLY A 629 5.48 -2.67 -26.02
N SER A 630 4.20 -3.04 -25.87
CA SER A 630 3.04 -2.30 -26.42
C SER A 630 2.40 -1.33 -25.42
N ILE A 631 3.19 -0.76 -24.51
CA ILE A 631 2.71 0.20 -23.51
C ILE A 631 2.82 1.62 -24.08
N ARG A 632 1.69 2.34 -24.09
CA ARG A 632 1.65 3.76 -24.51
C ARG A 632 2.55 4.61 -23.63
N GLN A 633 3.05 5.68 -24.22
CA GLN A 633 3.99 6.59 -23.61
C GLN A 633 3.29 7.88 -23.17
N ILE A 634 3.82 8.57 -22.15
CA ILE A 634 3.31 9.88 -21.73
C ILE A 634 3.42 10.92 -22.86
N GLU A 635 4.39 10.72 -23.75
CA GLU A 635 4.65 11.55 -24.93
C GLU A 635 3.68 11.28 -26.09
N ASP A 636 2.92 10.17 -26.07
CA ASP A 636 1.93 9.87 -27.11
C ASP A 636 0.79 10.92 -27.14
N PRO A 637 -0.03 10.95 -28.22
CA PRO A 637 -1.27 11.73 -28.22
C PRO A 637 -2.15 11.39 -26.99
N PRO A 638 -3.00 12.33 -26.52
CA PRO A 638 -3.81 12.19 -25.30
C PRO A 638 -4.96 11.17 -25.48
N LEU A 639 -4.59 9.89 -25.57
CA LEU A 639 -5.46 8.74 -25.83
C LEU A 639 -5.69 7.87 -24.60
N GLY A 640 -5.02 8.17 -23.48
CA GLY A 640 -5.03 7.35 -22.27
C GLY A 640 -3.98 6.24 -22.31
N GLY A 641 -3.86 5.49 -21.22
CA GLY A 641 -2.89 4.41 -21.10
C GLY A 641 -3.32 3.14 -21.83
N THR A 642 -2.43 2.14 -21.83
CA THR A 642 -2.74 0.80 -22.30
C THR A 642 -3.57 0.07 -21.24
N ALA A 643 -4.75 -0.43 -21.61
CA ALA A 643 -5.65 -1.09 -20.67
C ALA A 643 -5.04 -2.36 -20.06
N ILE A 644 -5.25 -2.54 -18.76
CA ILE A 644 -5.00 -3.78 -18.02
C ILE A 644 -6.37 -4.41 -17.77
N SER A 645 -6.54 -5.66 -18.19
CA SER A 645 -7.83 -6.36 -18.08
C SER A 645 -7.69 -7.75 -17.47
N ILE A 646 -8.72 -8.16 -16.75
CA ILE A 646 -8.94 -9.53 -16.28
C ILE A 646 -10.20 -10.02 -17.00
N GLY A 647 -10.06 -10.98 -17.91
CA GLY A 647 -11.15 -11.31 -18.83
C GLY A 647 -11.49 -10.11 -19.72
N SER A 648 -12.77 -9.72 -19.77
CA SER A 648 -13.21 -8.50 -20.46
C SER A 648 -13.23 -7.25 -19.57
N ASP A 649 -12.99 -7.41 -18.27
CA ASP A 649 -13.10 -6.32 -17.32
C ASP A 649 -11.79 -5.53 -17.27
N LYS A 650 -11.84 -4.25 -17.61
CA LYS A 650 -10.71 -3.33 -17.44
C LYS A 650 -10.56 -3.02 -15.95
N VAL A 651 -9.38 -3.31 -15.41
CA VAL A 651 -9.05 -3.12 -13.98
C VAL A 651 -8.03 -2.00 -13.76
N GLY A 652 -7.48 -1.42 -14.83
CA GLY A 652 -6.57 -0.28 -14.75
C GLY A 652 -5.96 0.07 -16.10
N GLU A 653 -4.95 0.93 -16.07
CA GLU A 653 -4.12 1.31 -17.22
C GLU A 653 -2.63 1.29 -16.87
N ALA A 654 -1.80 1.03 -17.87
CA ALA A 654 -0.35 1.17 -17.82
C ALA A 654 0.12 2.25 -18.80
N MET A 655 1.15 3.00 -18.42
CA MET A 655 1.80 4.00 -19.26
C MET A 655 3.30 4.05 -18.95
N GLN A 656 4.13 4.21 -19.97
CA GLN A 656 5.54 4.47 -19.78
C GLN A 656 5.80 5.97 -19.69
N GLY A 657 6.69 6.36 -18.78
CA GLY A 657 7.10 7.75 -18.65
C GLY A 657 8.53 7.86 -18.11
N PRO A 658 9.10 9.08 -18.12
CA PRO A 658 10.39 9.34 -17.51
C PRO A 658 10.35 9.04 -16.01
N LEU A 659 11.47 8.57 -15.47
CA LEU A 659 11.73 8.36 -14.05
C LEU A 659 12.87 9.30 -13.62
N PRO A 660 12.59 10.61 -13.46
CA PRO A 660 13.60 11.57 -13.07
C PRO A 660 14.09 11.28 -11.64
N SER A 661 15.37 11.53 -11.42
CA SER A 661 16.02 11.36 -10.11
C SER A 661 15.96 12.61 -9.23
N GLY A 662 15.65 13.78 -9.80
CA GLY A 662 15.58 15.08 -9.12
C GLY A 662 14.22 15.77 -9.20
N ASP A 663 13.17 15.03 -9.61
CA ASP A 663 11.82 15.56 -9.78
C ASP A 663 10.75 14.57 -9.31
N THR A 664 9.48 14.97 -9.38
CA THR A 664 8.33 14.16 -8.98
C THR A 664 7.97 13.10 -10.02
N TRP A 665 7.27 12.06 -9.57
CA TRP A 665 6.75 10.96 -10.38
C TRP A 665 5.23 11.09 -10.49
N ASP A 666 4.77 12.05 -11.30
CA ASP A 666 3.39 12.56 -11.24
C ASP A 666 2.32 11.64 -11.83
N ILE A 667 2.70 10.58 -12.55
CA ILE A 667 1.76 9.59 -13.11
C ILE A 667 1.29 8.64 -11.98
N CYS A 668 0.45 9.17 -11.09
CA CYS A 668 -0.08 8.44 -9.96
C CYS A 668 -1.49 8.91 -9.58
N ARG A 669 -2.38 7.96 -9.27
CA ARG A 669 -3.77 8.23 -8.85
C ARG A 669 -4.57 9.07 -9.88
N ILE A 670 -4.43 8.71 -11.17
CA ILE A 670 -5.11 9.33 -12.32
C ILE A 670 -5.97 8.26 -13.03
N ALA A 671 -7.28 8.42 -13.03
CA ALA A 671 -8.19 7.45 -13.64
C ALA A 671 -8.22 7.55 -15.17
N ASP A 672 -7.97 8.74 -15.72
CA ASP A 672 -7.91 8.98 -17.15
C ASP A 672 -6.54 9.53 -17.55
N LEU A 673 -5.64 8.64 -17.99
CA LEU A 673 -4.26 9.01 -18.33
C LEU A 673 -4.16 9.92 -19.56
N SER A 674 -5.26 10.20 -20.29
CA SER A 674 -5.23 11.25 -21.32
C SER A 674 -5.04 12.65 -20.72
N LEU A 675 -5.48 12.85 -19.47
CA LEU A 675 -5.22 14.07 -18.72
C LEU A 675 -3.73 14.22 -18.39
N ALA A 676 -3.07 13.10 -18.02
CA ALA A 676 -1.64 13.06 -17.75
C ALA A 676 -0.83 13.48 -18.98
N GLN A 677 -1.13 12.90 -20.15
CA GLN A 677 -0.48 13.24 -21.42
C GLN A 677 -0.67 14.71 -21.79
N SER A 678 -1.89 15.23 -21.58
CA SER A 678 -2.21 16.64 -21.84
C SER A 678 -1.41 17.58 -20.93
N ALA A 679 -1.37 17.29 -19.62
CA ALA A 679 -0.65 18.10 -18.63
C ALA A 679 0.87 18.04 -18.82
N TRP A 680 1.42 16.85 -19.08
CA TRP A 680 2.85 16.64 -19.30
C TRP A 680 3.34 17.44 -20.50
N ARG A 681 2.61 17.41 -21.62
CA ARG A 681 2.96 18.16 -22.82
C ARG A 681 2.81 19.67 -22.62
N LEU A 682 1.77 20.09 -21.90
CA LEU A 682 1.60 21.49 -21.57
C LEU A 682 2.78 22.02 -20.75
N ILE A 683 3.24 21.28 -19.73
CA ILE A 683 4.40 21.66 -18.92
C ILE A 683 5.71 21.61 -19.71
N GLY A 684 5.95 20.53 -20.45
CA GLY A 684 7.24 20.30 -21.13
C GLY A 684 7.42 21.11 -22.41
N GLU A 685 6.35 21.37 -23.16
CA GLU A 685 6.40 22.01 -24.48
C GLU A 685 5.66 23.36 -24.55
N GLY A 686 4.89 23.73 -23.52
CA GLY A 686 3.98 24.89 -23.57
C GLY A 686 2.81 24.70 -24.55
N ARG A 687 2.65 23.50 -25.13
CA ARG A 687 1.68 23.22 -26.20
C ARG A 687 0.42 22.57 -25.67
N ILE A 688 -0.72 23.05 -26.16
CA ILE A 688 -2.03 22.50 -25.82
C ILE A 688 -2.34 21.31 -26.74
N TRP A 689 -2.42 20.12 -26.16
CA TRP A 689 -2.98 18.94 -26.83
C TRP A 689 -3.90 18.22 -25.85
N LEU A 690 -5.19 18.46 -25.99
CA LEU A 690 -6.22 17.88 -25.14
C LEU A 690 -6.85 16.65 -25.82
N ALA A 691 -7.44 15.78 -25.02
CA ALA A 691 -8.23 14.66 -25.53
C ALA A 691 -9.32 15.16 -26.50
N GLY A 692 -9.50 14.44 -27.62
CA GLY A 692 -10.44 14.80 -28.68
C GLY A 692 -9.86 15.71 -29.77
N MET A 693 -8.64 16.22 -29.60
CA MET A 693 -7.93 16.96 -30.65
C MET A 693 -7.13 16.01 -31.54
N ALA A 694 -7.14 16.26 -32.86
CA ALA A 694 -6.38 15.48 -33.84
C ALA A 694 -4.86 15.76 -33.77
N ALA A 695 -4.48 16.98 -33.41
CA ALA A 695 -3.10 17.46 -33.35
C ALA A 695 -2.97 18.51 -32.22
N PRO A 696 -1.75 18.77 -31.71
CA PRO A 696 -1.51 19.87 -30.79
C PRO A 696 -1.77 21.22 -31.48
N LEU A 697 -2.12 22.24 -30.71
CA LEU A 697 -2.13 23.63 -31.17
C LEU A 697 -0.71 24.11 -31.53
N GLU A 698 -0.61 25.01 -32.50
CA GLU A 698 0.66 25.61 -32.91
C GLU A 698 1.13 26.67 -31.90
N GLU A 699 0.18 27.34 -31.24
CA GLU A 699 0.41 28.33 -30.21
C GLU A 699 1.12 27.71 -29.01
N ILE A 700 2.21 28.36 -28.57
CA ILE A 700 3.00 27.97 -27.40
C ILE A 700 2.70 28.97 -26.28
N LEU A 701 2.20 28.47 -25.16
CA LEU A 701 2.02 29.28 -23.96
C LEU A 701 3.36 29.50 -23.26
N PRO A 702 3.64 30.73 -22.78
CA PRO A 702 4.86 31.00 -22.03
C PRO A 702 4.70 30.45 -20.61
N LEU A 703 4.99 29.16 -20.42
CA LEU A 703 4.92 28.51 -19.12
C LEU A 703 6.32 28.32 -18.52
N ARG A 704 6.50 28.65 -17.24
CA ARG A 704 7.77 28.52 -16.52
C ARG A 704 7.57 28.11 -15.06
N PRO A 705 8.56 27.43 -14.44
CA PRO A 705 8.60 27.25 -12.99
C PRO A 705 8.53 28.61 -12.27
N VAL A 706 7.81 28.68 -11.14
CA VAL A 706 7.72 29.92 -10.33
C VAL A 706 9.10 30.46 -9.92
N SER A 707 10.07 29.57 -9.67
CA SER A 707 11.46 29.94 -9.33
C SER A 707 12.19 30.70 -10.44
N ASP A 708 11.78 30.55 -11.69
CA ASP A 708 12.32 31.29 -12.84
C ASP A 708 11.57 32.61 -13.08
N LEU A 709 10.47 32.85 -12.36
CA LEU A 709 9.72 34.10 -12.39
C LEU A 709 10.34 35.09 -11.39
N ILE A 710 10.14 36.40 -11.62
CA ILE A 710 10.54 37.45 -10.66
C ILE A 710 9.63 37.51 -9.42
N ALA A 711 8.87 36.43 -9.15
CA ALA A 711 7.91 36.34 -8.08
C ALA A 711 8.59 35.99 -6.76
N GLN A 712 8.23 36.70 -5.70
CA GLN A 712 8.64 36.34 -4.34
C GLN A 712 7.57 35.43 -3.71
N ILE A 713 7.97 34.21 -3.36
CA ILE A 713 7.13 33.28 -2.59
C ILE A 713 7.13 33.71 -1.11
N GLY A 714 5.94 33.75 -0.52
CA GLY A 714 5.73 34.08 0.88
C GLY A 714 6.48 33.18 1.89
N PRO A 715 6.56 33.60 3.16
CA PRO A 715 7.19 32.83 4.22
C PRO A 715 6.42 31.53 4.50
N TYR A 716 7.11 30.54 5.07
CA TYR A 716 6.43 29.35 5.56
C TYR A 716 5.56 29.74 6.76
N HIS A 717 4.37 29.16 6.92
CA HIS A 717 3.40 29.57 7.94
C HIS A 717 3.96 29.64 9.37
N ALA A 718 4.94 28.80 9.72
CA ALA A 718 5.57 28.84 11.03
C ALA A 718 6.45 30.09 11.26
N ASP A 719 6.93 30.73 10.19
CA ASP A 719 7.64 32.01 10.23
C ASP A 719 6.68 33.20 10.40
N ILE A 720 5.36 32.96 10.44
CA ILE A 720 4.33 33.99 10.66
C ILE A 720 3.78 33.91 12.09
N ASN A 721 3.32 32.74 12.55
CA ASN A 721 2.60 32.57 13.82
C ASN A 721 3.05 31.35 14.66
N TRP A 722 4.35 31.03 14.73
CA TRP A 722 4.83 29.87 15.51
C TRP A 722 5.92 30.18 16.54
N ASN A 723 6.07 29.28 17.51
CA ASN A 723 7.17 29.27 18.49
C ASN A 723 8.18 28.18 18.16
N GLY A 724 9.46 28.53 18.11
CA GLY A 724 10.57 27.58 17.97
C GLY A 724 10.85 26.78 19.25
N ALA A 725 11.81 25.86 19.16
CA ALA A 725 12.26 25.05 20.30
C ALA A 725 12.71 25.94 21.47
N GLY A 726 12.30 25.57 22.69
CA GLY A 726 12.59 26.36 23.90
C GLY A 726 11.75 27.63 24.06
N GLY A 727 10.67 27.79 23.28
CA GLY A 727 9.75 28.93 23.41
C GLY A 727 10.23 30.23 22.76
N LYS A 728 11.30 30.19 21.96
CA LYS A 728 11.76 31.35 21.17
C LYS A 728 10.73 31.69 20.10
N ILE A 729 10.44 32.96 19.88
CA ILE A 729 9.47 33.40 18.86
C ILE A 729 10.05 33.08 17.47
N ARG A 730 9.39 32.20 16.70
CA ARG A 730 9.76 31.93 15.30
C ARG A 730 9.09 32.96 14.40
N GLY A 731 7.76 33.02 14.44
CA GLY A 731 6.95 33.99 13.71
C GLY A 731 6.48 35.16 14.57
N PRO A 732 6.50 36.40 14.05
CA PRO A 732 6.32 37.61 14.84
C PRO A 732 4.86 37.93 15.21
N PHE A 733 3.87 37.27 14.61
CA PHE A 733 2.46 37.60 14.77
C PHE A 733 1.70 36.57 15.61
N SER A 734 0.72 37.06 16.39
CA SER A 734 -0.42 36.30 16.90
C SER A 734 -1.62 36.59 16.00
N LEU A 735 -2.41 35.58 15.65
CA LEU A 735 -3.54 35.75 14.73
C LEU A 735 -4.83 36.08 15.48
N HIS A 736 -5.53 37.11 15.01
CA HIS A 736 -6.83 37.52 15.50
C HIS A 736 -7.84 37.58 14.34
N PRO A 737 -8.95 36.83 14.37
CA PRO A 737 -9.96 36.91 13.32
C PRO A 737 -10.49 38.34 13.13
N THR A 738 -10.72 38.76 11.89
CA THR A 738 -11.28 40.08 11.58
C THR A 738 -12.46 39.98 10.60
N ALA A 739 -13.46 40.81 10.81
CA ALA A 739 -14.57 41.02 9.87
C ALA A 739 -14.44 42.35 9.09
N ALA A 740 -13.41 43.15 9.38
CA ALA A 740 -13.15 44.46 8.78
C ALA A 740 -11.71 44.55 8.23
N PRO A 741 -11.32 43.68 7.28
CA PRO A 741 -9.95 43.56 6.77
C PRO A 741 -9.39 44.85 6.13
N GLU A 742 -10.26 45.77 5.72
CA GLU A 742 -9.89 47.09 5.21
C GLU A 742 -9.25 48.01 6.27
N THR A 743 -9.50 47.75 7.56
CA THR A 743 -9.05 48.61 8.67
C THR A 743 -7.84 48.06 9.44
N VAL A 744 -7.49 46.79 9.25
CA VAL A 744 -6.47 46.11 10.08
C VAL A 744 -5.04 46.51 9.73
N THR A 745 -4.11 46.43 10.66
CA THR A 745 -2.72 46.88 10.43
C THR A 745 -1.98 45.89 9.52
N TYR A 746 -1.99 44.62 9.89
CA TYR A 746 -1.34 43.53 9.16
C TYR A 746 -2.40 42.51 8.75
N PRO A 747 -3.08 42.68 7.59
CA PRO A 747 -4.03 41.69 7.08
C PRO A 747 -3.32 40.38 6.74
N ILE A 748 -3.87 39.26 7.22
CA ILE A 748 -3.34 37.91 6.99
C ILE A 748 -4.48 37.03 6.48
N LEU A 749 -4.25 36.34 5.36
CA LEU A 749 -5.15 35.33 4.83
C LEU A 749 -4.68 33.94 5.26
N TRP A 750 -5.36 33.34 6.25
CA TRP A 750 -4.83 32.20 7.00
C TRP A 750 -5.60 30.89 6.82
N THR A 751 -6.92 30.93 6.98
CA THR A 751 -7.77 29.72 6.98
C THR A 751 -8.52 29.54 5.67
N HIS A 752 -9.00 28.31 5.44
CA HIS A 752 -9.92 28.00 4.37
C HIS A 752 -11.37 28.11 4.87
N ASP A 753 -12.21 28.80 4.12
CA ASP A 753 -13.66 28.86 4.29
C ASP A 753 -14.35 28.64 2.93
N ALA A 754 -14.78 27.41 2.67
CA ALA A 754 -15.34 27.05 1.36
C ALA A 754 -16.61 27.83 0.99
N ASP A 755 -17.37 28.37 1.95
CA ASP A 755 -18.58 29.15 1.64
C ASP A 755 -18.23 30.58 1.24
N ARG A 756 -17.17 31.15 1.83
CA ARG A 756 -16.63 32.46 1.43
C ARG A 756 -15.78 32.40 0.16
N GLU A 757 -15.03 31.32 -0.03
CA GLU A 757 -13.98 31.18 -1.06
C GLU A 757 -14.55 30.68 -2.41
N ARG A 758 -15.53 31.42 -2.94
CA ARG A 758 -16.24 31.06 -4.19
C ARG A 758 -15.85 31.90 -5.40
N SER A 759 -15.23 33.06 -5.22
CA SER A 759 -14.88 34.00 -6.29
C SER A 759 -13.36 34.21 -6.39
N LEU A 760 -12.92 34.90 -7.45
CA LEU A 760 -11.50 35.21 -7.66
C LEU A 760 -10.95 36.18 -6.60
N CYS A 761 -11.80 37.06 -6.06
CA CYS A 761 -11.44 38.05 -5.05
C CYS A 761 -12.18 37.83 -3.73
N PHE A 762 -11.43 37.71 -2.64
CA PHE A 762 -11.96 37.80 -1.27
C PHE A 762 -10.87 38.37 -0.34
N GLU A 763 -11.25 39.03 0.75
CA GLU A 763 -10.28 39.74 1.61
C GLU A 763 -9.64 38.83 2.67
N ALA A 764 -8.69 39.36 3.45
CA ALA A 764 -8.08 38.65 4.58
C ALA A 764 -9.09 38.25 5.67
N ASP A 765 -8.82 37.16 6.38
CA ASP A 765 -9.67 36.63 7.47
C ASP A 765 -9.11 36.93 8.87
N ASN A 766 -7.85 37.34 8.98
CA ASN A 766 -7.17 37.64 10.24
C ASN A 766 -6.39 38.96 10.18
N GLU A 767 -6.17 39.52 11.35
CA GLU A 767 -5.14 40.51 11.65
C GLU A 767 -3.96 39.86 12.38
N GLY A 768 -2.75 40.20 11.98
CA GLY A 768 -1.52 39.88 12.70
C GLY A 768 -1.25 40.90 13.80
N ILE A 769 -1.33 40.47 15.06
CA ILE A 769 -0.92 41.28 16.21
C ILE A 769 0.54 40.95 16.54
N VAL A 770 1.40 41.97 16.52
CA VAL A 770 2.83 41.79 16.83
C VAL A 770 2.99 41.26 18.25
N ARG A 771 3.76 40.19 18.39
CA ARG A 771 4.04 39.56 19.70
C ARG A 771 4.96 40.45 20.53
N PRO A 772 4.76 40.53 21.86
CA PRO A 772 5.65 41.27 22.73
C PRO A 772 7.02 40.56 22.86
N GLY A 773 8.11 41.33 22.83
CA GLY A 773 9.44 40.85 23.23
C GLY A 773 9.62 40.91 24.74
N LYS A 774 10.53 40.10 25.30
CA LYS A 774 10.83 40.12 26.74
C LYS A 774 11.81 41.23 27.13
N ASP A 775 12.62 41.67 26.17
CA ASP A 775 13.60 42.74 26.29
C ASP A 775 13.76 43.48 24.95
N ALA A 776 14.52 44.58 24.97
CA ALA A 776 14.72 45.43 23.80
C ALA A 776 15.44 44.74 22.63
N GLU A 777 16.24 43.69 22.91
CA GLU A 777 16.94 42.93 21.88
C GLU A 777 15.97 41.98 21.16
N GLU A 778 15.14 41.26 21.92
CA GLU A 778 14.08 40.41 21.35
C GLU A 778 13.00 41.23 20.62
N GLU A 779 12.66 42.43 21.13
CA GLU A 779 11.77 43.37 20.42
C GLU A 779 12.32 43.80 19.06
N ALA A 780 13.62 44.13 18.98
CA ALA A 780 14.26 44.49 17.71
C ALA A 780 14.23 43.31 16.72
N VAL A 781 14.53 42.09 17.19
CA VAL A 781 14.47 40.87 16.35
C VAL A 781 13.03 40.59 15.87
N ILE A 782 12.03 40.80 16.72
CA ILE A 782 10.62 40.66 16.31
C ILE A 782 10.27 41.69 15.26
N LEU A 783 10.68 42.95 15.42
CA LEU A 783 10.40 44.02 14.46
C LEU A 783 11.04 43.74 13.10
N ASP A 784 12.29 43.25 13.07
CA ASP A 784 12.94 42.82 11.83
C ASP A 784 12.15 41.70 11.13
N LYS A 785 11.64 40.73 11.90
CA LYS A 785 10.77 39.67 11.37
C LYS A 785 9.43 40.21 10.87
N VAL A 786 8.82 41.17 11.57
CA VAL A 786 7.58 41.84 11.13
C VAL A 786 7.82 42.48 9.77
N ASN A 787 8.91 43.24 9.63
CA ASN A 787 9.25 43.91 8.37
C ASN A 787 9.50 42.89 7.24
N LEU A 788 10.21 41.80 7.54
CA LEU A 788 10.49 40.74 6.57
C LEU A 788 9.21 40.01 6.11
N VAL A 789 8.31 39.68 7.03
CA VAL A 789 7.03 39.03 6.69
C VAL A 789 6.09 39.99 5.98
N TRP A 790 6.03 41.26 6.40
CA TRP A 790 5.19 42.26 5.74
C TRP A 790 5.69 42.60 4.33
N ALA A 791 7.00 42.57 4.10
CA ALA A 791 7.58 42.78 2.77
C ALA A 791 7.10 41.74 1.74
N SER A 792 6.68 40.54 2.18
CA SER A 792 6.12 39.52 1.29
C SER A 792 4.61 39.66 1.06
N ALA A 793 3.94 40.68 1.61
CA ALA A 793 2.51 40.87 1.38
C ALA A 793 2.24 41.16 -0.11
N SER A 794 1.23 40.48 -0.66
CA SER A 794 0.85 40.46 -2.08
C SER A 794 -0.67 40.56 -2.25
N HIS A 795 -1.14 40.81 -3.48
CA HIS A 795 -2.54 40.57 -3.82
C HIS A 795 -2.78 39.09 -4.16
N LEU A 796 -1.85 38.43 -4.84
CA LEU A 796 -1.99 37.02 -5.25
C LEU A 796 -1.59 36.04 -4.14
N HIS A 797 -2.45 35.04 -3.91
CA HIS A 797 -2.23 33.94 -2.98
C HIS A 797 -2.55 32.58 -3.62
N PHE A 798 -1.65 31.62 -3.44
CA PHE A 798 -1.73 30.26 -3.96
C PHE A 798 -2.39 29.31 -2.95
N ASN A 799 -3.35 28.50 -3.38
CA ASN A 799 -4.01 27.51 -2.53
C ASN A 799 -3.08 26.30 -2.29
N GLN A 800 -2.35 26.31 -1.18
CA GLN A 800 -1.39 25.24 -0.85
C GLN A 800 -2.07 23.88 -0.63
N ASN A 801 -3.32 23.89 -0.17
CA ASN A 801 -4.00 22.73 0.42
C ASN A 801 -5.36 22.46 -0.25
N PHE A 802 -5.40 22.64 -1.57
CA PHE A 802 -6.62 22.75 -2.35
C PHE A 802 -7.53 21.52 -2.21
N GLN A 803 -8.66 21.71 -1.52
CA GLN A 803 -9.71 20.72 -1.32
C GLN A 803 -10.63 20.71 -2.55
N PHE A 804 -10.18 20.06 -3.63
CA PHE A 804 -10.83 19.96 -4.94
C PHE A 804 -12.34 19.64 -4.89
N ASN A 805 -12.78 18.86 -3.91
CA ASN A 805 -14.18 18.46 -3.78
C ASN A 805 -15.09 19.48 -3.06
N SER A 806 -14.58 20.64 -2.66
CA SER A 806 -15.36 21.67 -1.94
C SER A 806 -14.99 23.10 -2.27
N GLN A 807 -13.74 23.35 -2.66
CA GLN A 807 -13.23 24.68 -2.96
C GLN A 807 -13.29 24.98 -4.46
N SER A 808 -13.49 26.26 -4.78
CA SER A 808 -13.66 26.73 -6.16
C SER A 808 -12.37 27.26 -6.79
N THR A 809 -11.43 27.79 -5.99
CA THR A 809 -10.26 28.52 -6.53
C THR A 809 -8.92 27.93 -6.11
N ALA A 810 -8.00 27.86 -7.09
CA ALA A 810 -6.61 27.45 -6.89
C ALA A 810 -5.70 28.63 -6.53
N MET A 811 -6.09 29.83 -6.93
CA MET A 811 -5.41 31.07 -6.59
C MET A 811 -6.45 32.14 -6.27
N GLN A 812 -6.13 33.06 -5.38
CA GLN A 812 -7.03 34.14 -5.03
C GLN A 812 -6.29 35.49 -5.03
N TYR A 813 -7.06 36.54 -5.30
CA TYR A 813 -6.66 37.94 -5.22
C TYR A 813 -7.25 38.63 -3.97
N THR A 814 -6.45 39.32 -3.17
CA THR A 814 -6.94 40.29 -2.15
C THR A 814 -6.91 41.70 -2.72
N ARG A 815 -7.91 42.56 -2.45
CA ARG A 815 -7.89 43.94 -2.98
C ARG A 815 -6.81 44.80 -2.34
N ARG A 816 -6.46 44.50 -1.08
CA ARG A 816 -5.30 45.07 -0.37
C ARG A 816 -4.20 44.02 -0.27
N HIS A 817 -2.94 44.44 -0.25
CA HIS A 817 -1.84 43.53 0.09
C HIS A 817 -2.11 42.84 1.43
N ALA A 818 -2.01 41.52 1.44
CA ALA A 818 -2.15 40.69 2.63
C ALA A 818 -0.97 39.73 2.75
N ILE A 819 -0.68 39.28 3.96
CA ILE A 819 0.28 38.21 4.19
C ILE A 819 -0.42 36.87 3.92
N GLY A 820 0.13 36.07 3.02
CA GLY A 820 -0.34 34.72 2.78
C GLY A 820 0.07 33.77 3.92
N GLY A 821 -0.92 33.07 4.50
CA GLY A 821 -0.76 32.16 5.63
C GLY A 821 -0.65 30.69 5.25
N ARG A 822 -1.16 29.81 6.12
CA ARG A 822 -1.05 28.34 5.98
C ARG A 822 -1.86 27.75 4.81
N ALA A 823 -3.04 28.30 4.56
CA ALA A 823 -3.93 27.87 3.49
C ALA A 823 -3.55 28.49 2.14
N TRP A 824 -3.12 29.75 2.20
CA TRP A 824 -2.98 30.65 1.06
C TRP A 824 -1.57 31.24 1.04
N MET A 825 -0.64 30.64 0.30
CA MET A 825 0.75 31.09 0.26
C MET A 825 0.89 32.29 -0.68
N GLY A 826 1.45 33.41 -0.20
CA GLY A 826 1.59 34.62 -1.02
C GLY A 826 2.54 34.40 -2.21
N LEU A 827 2.19 34.94 -3.36
CA LEU A 827 3.06 35.07 -4.53
C LEU A 827 3.07 36.53 -4.96
N LYS A 828 4.18 37.23 -4.70
CA LYS A 828 4.30 38.66 -4.96
C LYS A 828 5.03 38.92 -6.27
N PHE A 829 4.41 39.65 -7.19
CA PHE A 829 5.07 40.19 -8.38
C PHE A 829 5.32 41.71 -8.22
N PRO A 830 6.26 42.30 -8.98
CA PRO A 830 6.51 43.74 -8.92
C PRO A 830 5.36 44.63 -9.44
N ASP A 831 4.48 44.08 -10.26
CA ASP A 831 3.32 44.78 -10.85
C ASP A 831 2.05 43.97 -10.58
N ALA A 832 1.02 44.63 -10.06
CA ALA A 832 -0.28 44.02 -9.75
C ALA A 832 -0.98 43.46 -11.00
N ARG A 833 -0.68 43.96 -12.20
CA ARG A 833 -1.21 43.42 -13.46
C ARG A 833 -0.69 42.00 -13.73
N HIS A 834 0.54 41.69 -13.32
CA HIS A 834 1.08 40.32 -13.37
C HIS A 834 0.34 39.40 -12.40
N GLU A 835 0.06 39.88 -11.19
CA GLU A 835 -0.73 39.13 -10.19
C GLU A 835 -2.15 38.87 -10.71
N ALA A 836 -2.76 39.84 -11.40
CA ALA A 836 -4.07 39.67 -12.01
C ALA A 836 -4.09 38.57 -13.10
N ALA A 837 -3.13 38.60 -14.03
CA ALA A 837 -3.00 37.58 -15.06
C ALA A 837 -2.76 36.17 -14.46
N ALA A 838 -1.95 36.07 -13.42
CA ALA A 838 -1.68 34.81 -12.72
C ALA A 838 -2.92 34.26 -11.99
N VAL A 839 -3.74 35.10 -11.35
CA VAL A 839 -5.03 34.69 -10.74
C VAL A 839 -6.01 34.16 -11.79
N LEU A 840 -6.13 34.83 -12.93
CA LEU A 840 -7.00 34.39 -14.02
C LEU A 840 -6.53 33.04 -14.59
N TRP A 841 -5.22 32.90 -14.84
CA TRP A 841 -4.63 31.63 -15.29
C TRP A 841 -4.87 30.51 -14.29
N GLY A 842 -4.55 30.72 -13.01
CA GLY A 842 -4.64 29.70 -11.97
C GLY A 842 -6.04 29.12 -11.80
N ASN A 843 -7.09 29.90 -12.14
CA ASN A 843 -8.48 29.49 -12.03
C ASN A 843 -9.15 29.13 -13.38
N SER A 844 -8.40 29.19 -14.49
CA SER A 844 -8.82 28.63 -15.78
C SER A 844 -8.80 27.10 -15.75
N SER A 845 -9.49 26.45 -16.71
CA SER A 845 -9.48 24.99 -16.83
C SER A 845 -8.07 24.41 -17.05
N LEU A 846 -7.20 25.11 -17.78
CA LEU A 846 -5.81 24.70 -18.00
C LEU A 846 -4.96 24.88 -16.73
N GLY A 847 -5.13 26.00 -16.02
CA GLY A 847 -4.45 26.22 -14.74
C GLY A 847 -4.84 25.18 -13.68
N LEU A 848 -6.13 24.82 -13.60
CA LEU A 848 -6.63 23.78 -12.70
C LEU A 848 -6.13 22.38 -13.07
N LEU A 849 -6.00 22.07 -14.37
CA LEU A 849 -5.34 20.85 -14.84
C LEU A 849 -3.88 20.78 -14.32
N LEU A 850 -3.12 21.87 -14.47
CA LEU A 850 -1.73 21.93 -14.00
C LEU A 850 -1.62 21.87 -12.48
N HIS A 851 -2.55 22.49 -11.76
CA HIS A 851 -2.59 22.40 -10.30
C HIS A 851 -2.83 20.97 -9.84
N TRP A 852 -3.85 20.30 -10.39
CA TRP A 852 -4.16 18.91 -10.04
C TRP A 852 -3.03 17.93 -10.42
N TRP A 853 -2.39 18.14 -11.57
CA TRP A 853 -1.26 17.32 -12.03
C TRP A 853 -0.08 17.39 -11.05
N GLN A 854 0.39 18.61 -10.73
CA GLN A 854 1.59 18.86 -9.91
C GLN A 854 1.35 18.69 -8.40
N ALA A 855 0.10 18.53 -7.96
CA ALA A 855 -0.22 18.38 -6.55
C ALA A 855 0.05 16.95 -6.02
N ASN A 856 0.54 16.86 -4.79
CA ASN A 856 0.54 15.61 -4.03
C ASN A 856 -0.90 15.22 -3.66
N LYS A 857 -1.33 14.04 -4.14
CA LYS A 857 -2.69 13.50 -4.02
C LYS A 857 -2.79 12.40 -2.95
N GLN A 858 -2.10 12.55 -1.81
CA GLN A 858 -2.14 11.58 -0.70
C GLN A 858 -3.55 11.40 -0.11
N GLN A 859 -4.29 12.51 0.04
CA GLN A 859 -5.63 12.54 0.64
C GLN A 859 -6.73 12.54 -0.44
N SER A 860 -7.91 12.00 -0.11
CA SER A 860 -9.04 11.98 -1.04
C SER A 860 -9.60 13.38 -1.28
N GLY A 861 -9.79 13.77 -2.54
CA GLY A 861 -10.41 15.06 -2.91
C GLY A 861 -9.56 16.28 -2.57
N ARG A 862 -8.25 16.12 -2.30
CA ARG A 862 -7.35 17.19 -1.86
C ARG A 862 -5.97 17.06 -2.50
N GLY A 863 -5.47 18.19 -3.01
CA GLY A 863 -4.09 18.36 -3.44
C GLY A 863 -3.27 19.16 -2.43
N ASN A 864 -1.99 18.85 -2.32
CA ASN A 864 -1.04 19.65 -1.57
C ASN A 864 0.17 20.03 -2.43
N VAL A 865 0.55 21.31 -2.41
CA VAL A 865 1.77 21.83 -3.05
C VAL A 865 2.51 22.66 -2.00
N GLY A 866 3.58 22.10 -1.43
CA GLY A 866 4.44 22.75 -0.44
C GLY A 866 5.19 23.97 -1.01
N LYS A 867 5.98 24.64 -0.16
CA LYS A 867 6.71 25.85 -0.57
C LYS A 867 7.79 25.55 -1.63
N GLU A 868 8.51 24.44 -1.48
CA GLU A 868 9.58 24.08 -2.42
C GLU A 868 8.98 23.52 -3.72
N ALA A 869 7.90 22.74 -3.60
CA ALA A 869 7.09 22.30 -4.74
C ALA A 869 6.49 23.50 -5.48
N LEU A 870 6.03 24.54 -4.79
CA LEU A 870 5.53 25.77 -5.41
C LEU A 870 6.62 26.48 -6.20
N ALA A 871 7.88 26.45 -5.77
CA ALA A 871 8.99 27.01 -6.53
C ALA A 871 9.24 26.27 -7.85
N LYS A 872 8.98 24.95 -7.89
CA LYS A 872 9.05 24.13 -9.11
C LYS A 872 7.76 24.15 -9.93
N PHE A 873 6.66 24.67 -9.37
CA PHE A 873 5.35 24.67 -10.00
C PHE A 873 5.38 25.48 -11.30
N THR A 874 4.93 24.88 -12.39
CA THR A 874 4.85 25.53 -13.70
C THR A 874 3.59 26.41 -13.78
N LEU A 875 3.79 27.68 -14.08
CA LEU A 875 2.76 28.73 -14.18
C LEU A 875 2.90 29.48 -15.50
N LEU A 876 1.82 30.15 -15.94
CA LEU A 876 1.92 31.19 -16.98
C LEU A 876 2.90 32.27 -16.53
N ASP A 877 3.86 32.60 -17.38
CA ASP A 877 4.80 33.70 -17.18
C ASP A 877 4.12 35.02 -17.57
N PRO A 878 3.67 35.84 -16.59
CA PRO A 878 3.01 37.09 -16.91
C PRO A 878 3.96 38.13 -17.52
N LEU A 879 5.29 37.94 -17.39
CA LEU A 879 6.29 38.85 -17.99
C LEU A 879 6.40 38.69 -19.50
N ALA A 880 5.95 37.55 -20.03
CA ALA A 880 5.91 37.30 -21.46
C ALA A 880 4.64 37.87 -22.13
N LEU A 881 3.69 38.39 -21.35
CA LEU A 881 2.47 39.01 -21.86
C LEU A 881 2.75 40.45 -22.31
N THR A 882 2.00 40.90 -23.32
CA THR A 882 2.07 42.30 -23.77
C THR A 882 1.36 43.21 -22.77
N ASP A 883 1.69 44.51 -22.78
CA ASP A 883 0.99 45.49 -21.93
C ASP A 883 -0.53 45.50 -22.16
N ASP A 884 -0.99 45.32 -23.41
CA ASP A 884 -2.42 45.20 -23.72
C ASP A 884 -3.04 43.96 -23.04
N GLN A 885 -2.36 42.81 -23.10
CA GLN A 885 -2.81 41.59 -22.42
C GLN A 885 -2.88 41.78 -20.90
N LEU A 886 -1.90 42.45 -20.31
CA LEU A 886 -1.84 42.74 -18.87
C LEU A 886 -2.95 43.70 -18.43
N ASP A 887 -3.18 44.77 -19.18
CA ASP A 887 -4.25 45.74 -18.89
C ASP A 887 -5.64 45.09 -19.03
N ARG A 888 -5.84 44.28 -20.08
CA ARG A 888 -7.06 43.50 -20.26
C ARG A 888 -7.24 42.44 -19.19
N SER A 889 -6.17 41.82 -18.70
CA SER A 889 -6.21 40.87 -17.57
C SER A 889 -6.67 41.57 -16.29
N ALA A 890 -6.12 42.76 -15.98
CA ALA A 890 -6.55 43.53 -14.82
C ALA A 890 -8.03 43.96 -14.93
N ALA A 891 -8.47 44.38 -16.11
CA ALA A 891 -9.87 44.73 -16.36
C ALA A 891 -10.81 43.52 -16.19
N LEU A 892 -10.45 42.36 -16.75
CA LEU A 892 -11.24 41.13 -16.64
C LEU A 892 -11.32 40.64 -15.18
N LEU A 893 -10.22 40.72 -14.42
CA LEU A 893 -10.24 40.41 -12.99
C LEU A 893 -11.20 41.34 -12.23
N ALA A 894 -11.18 42.64 -12.52
CA ALA A 894 -12.09 43.59 -11.89
C ALA A 894 -13.56 43.31 -12.22
N GLU A 895 -13.86 42.94 -13.47
CA GLU A 895 -15.20 42.56 -13.92
C GLU A 895 -15.71 41.28 -13.21
N ARG A 896 -14.84 40.27 -13.07
CA ARG A 896 -15.22 38.94 -12.56
C ARG A 896 -14.85 38.71 -11.09
N ALA A 897 -14.41 39.75 -10.38
CA ALA A 897 -13.85 39.67 -9.02
C ALA A 897 -14.76 38.90 -8.04
N ASP A 898 -16.06 39.19 -8.07
CA ASP A 898 -17.05 38.67 -7.12
C ASP A 898 -18.00 37.64 -7.76
N VAL A 899 -17.69 37.15 -8.97
CA VAL A 899 -18.51 36.14 -9.66
C VAL A 899 -18.27 34.78 -9.01
N PRO A 900 -19.31 34.12 -8.45
CA PRO A 900 -19.15 32.84 -7.78
C PRO A 900 -18.92 31.72 -8.80
N MET A 901 -17.89 30.93 -8.54
CA MET A 901 -17.53 29.71 -9.28
C MET A 901 -17.91 28.47 -8.49
N ARG A 902 -18.08 27.35 -9.21
CA ARG A 902 -18.35 26.05 -8.59
C ARG A 902 -17.05 25.39 -8.13
N PRO A 903 -17.14 24.45 -7.16
CA PRO A 903 -16.03 23.61 -6.78
C PRO A 903 -15.38 22.89 -7.97
N LEU A 904 -14.10 22.54 -7.87
CA LEU A 904 -13.39 21.83 -8.95
C LEU A 904 -14.05 20.48 -9.30
N ASN A 905 -14.64 19.75 -8.34
CA ASN A 905 -15.37 18.52 -8.64
C ASN A 905 -16.65 18.70 -9.47
N GLU A 906 -17.10 19.94 -9.64
CA GLU A 906 -18.25 20.35 -10.47
C GLU A 906 -17.81 21.23 -11.65
N ILE A 907 -16.52 21.20 -12.02
CA ILE A 907 -15.99 22.02 -13.11
C ILE A 907 -16.71 21.78 -14.44
N ASP A 908 -17.29 20.59 -14.64
CA ASP A 908 -18.08 20.28 -15.83
C ASP A 908 -19.42 21.01 -15.90
N LEU A 909 -19.90 21.56 -14.78
CA LEU A 909 -21.14 22.33 -14.64
C LEU A 909 -20.89 23.82 -14.40
N ASP A 910 -19.63 24.25 -14.39
CA ASP A 910 -19.22 25.62 -14.09
C ASP A 910 -19.23 26.50 -15.35
N THR A 911 -20.38 27.13 -15.61
CA THR A 911 -20.54 28.06 -16.74
C THR A 911 -19.70 29.32 -16.57
N GLU A 912 -19.47 29.77 -15.34
CA GLU A 912 -18.67 30.97 -15.07
C GLU A 912 -17.19 30.72 -15.31
N ARG A 913 -16.70 29.51 -15.06
CA ARG A 913 -15.35 29.11 -15.44
C ARG A 913 -15.22 28.89 -16.95
N ALA A 914 -16.25 28.39 -17.62
CA ALA A 914 -16.27 28.31 -19.08
C ALA A 914 -16.18 29.70 -19.73
N ALA A 915 -16.91 30.69 -19.19
CA ALA A 915 -16.82 32.08 -19.64
C ALA A 915 -15.45 32.71 -19.32
N LEU A 916 -14.84 32.38 -18.17
CA LEU A 916 -13.46 32.78 -17.88
C LEU A 916 -12.47 32.21 -18.91
N ASP A 917 -12.61 30.92 -19.26
CA ASP A 917 -11.75 30.28 -20.26
C ASP A 917 -11.85 30.99 -21.61
N GLU A 918 -13.06 31.34 -22.06
CA GLU A 918 -13.27 32.09 -23.30
C GLU A 918 -12.62 33.48 -23.24
N ALA A 919 -12.96 34.28 -22.23
CA ALA A 919 -12.46 35.65 -22.11
C ALA A 919 -10.94 35.73 -21.91
N PHE A 920 -10.35 34.81 -21.13
CA PHE A 920 -8.92 34.87 -20.82
C PHE A 920 -8.08 34.09 -21.84
N LEU A 921 -8.40 32.82 -22.09
CA LEU A 921 -7.56 31.97 -22.95
C LEU A 921 -7.69 32.34 -24.43
N ILE A 922 -8.89 32.70 -24.88
CA ILE A 922 -9.13 33.02 -26.30
C ILE A 922 -8.90 34.50 -26.53
N ASP A 923 -9.65 35.38 -25.87
CA ASP A 923 -9.64 36.79 -26.23
C ASP A 923 -8.37 37.54 -25.80
N ILE A 924 -7.77 37.16 -24.67
CA ILE A 924 -6.56 37.81 -24.13
C ILE A 924 -5.30 37.07 -24.57
N LEU A 925 -5.20 35.76 -24.32
CA LEU A 925 -4.00 34.99 -24.68
C LEU A 925 -3.94 34.62 -26.17
N GLY A 926 -5.02 34.81 -26.93
CA GLY A 926 -5.04 34.62 -28.37
C GLY A 926 -5.07 33.16 -28.81
N LEU A 927 -5.54 32.23 -27.96
CA LEU A 927 -5.65 30.82 -28.33
C LEU A 927 -6.83 30.57 -29.28
N SER A 928 -6.78 29.46 -30.02
CA SER A 928 -7.81 29.12 -30.99
C SER A 928 -9.22 28.95 -30.37
N ALA A 929 -10.21 29.64 -30.94
CA ALA A 929 -11.62 29.51 -30.56
C ALA A 929 -12.19 28.08 -30.72
N THR A 930 -11.49 27.19 -31.43
CA THR A 930 -11.86 25.76 -31.52
C THR A 930 -11.86 25.06 -30.17
N LEU A 931 -11.23 25.64 -29.13
CA LEU A 931 -11.16 25.08 -27.79
C LEU A 931 -12.49 25.17 -27.00
N VAL A 932 -13.31 26.22 -27.22
CA VAL A 932 -14.39 26.66 -26.29
C VAL A 932 -15.82 26.26 -26.70
N GLY A 933 -16.00 25.38 -27.68
CA GLY A 933 -17.33 24.88 -28.06
C GLY A 933 -18.03 24.02 -26.97
N PRO A 934 -19.37 23.85 -27.01
CA PRO A 934 -20.12 23.01 -26.06
C PRO A 934 -19.62 21.56 -25.96
N ASP A 935 -19.13 21.03 -27.08
CA ASP A 935 -18.44 19.74 -27.18
C ASP A 935 -16.97 19.88 -27.57
N GLY A 936 -16.40 21.06 -27.36
CA GLY A 936 -15.01 21.37 -27.63
C GLY A 936 -14.04 20.70 -26.66
N PRO A 937 -12.73 20.75 -26.97
CA PRO A 937 -11.68 20.16 -26.14
C PRO A 937 -11.69 20.61 -24.67
N LEU A 938 -11.94 21.89 -24.36
CA LEU A 938 -12.01 22.35 -22.97
C LEU A 938 -13.24 21.82 -22.23
N ALA A 939 -14.40 21.71 -22.90
CA ALA A 939 -15.58 21.09 -22.30
C ALA A 939 -15.33 19.61 -21.97
N LEU A 940 -14.65 18.87 -22.85
CA LEU A 940 -14.25 17.48 -22.58
C LEU A 940 -13.22 17.38 -21.45
N LEU A 941 -12.24 18.29 -21.39
CA LEU A 941 -11.27 18.38 -20.29
C LEU A 941 -11.98 18.53 -18.94
N ARG A 942 -12.91 19.50 -18.83
CA ARG A 942 -13.69 19.73 -17.61
C ARG A 942 -14.48 18.48 -17.21
N ARG A 943 -15.14 17.81 -18.16
CA ARG A 943 -15.86 16.54 -17.92
C ARG A 943 -14.96 15.42 -17.41
N LYS A 944 -13.74 15.30 -17.94
CA LYS A 944 -12.76 14.30 -17.49
C LYS A 944 -12.25 14.63 -16.08
N LEU A 945 -11.83 15.88 -15.82
CA LEU A 945 -11.39 16.33 -14.49
C LEU A 945 -12.47 16.12 -13.42
N ALA A 946 -13.73 16.49 -13.70
CA ALA A 946 -14.83 16.29 -12.75
C ALA A 946 -15.12 14.82 -12.41
N ARG A 947 -14.65 13.87 -13.25
CA ARG A 947 -14.80 12.43 -13.05
C ARG A 947 -13.61 11.81 -12.33
N GLU A 948 -12.49 12.51 -12.19
CA GLU A 948 -11.32 12.01 -11.50
C GLU A 948 -11.65 11.71 -10.03
N PRO A 949 -11.43 10.47 -9.55
CA PRO A 949 -11.67 10.12 -8.15
C PRO A 949 -10.85 10.98 -7.17
N SER A 950 -9.63 11.37 -7.57
CA SER A 950 -8.77 12.26 -6.78
C SER A 950 -9.30 13.70 -6.65
N ILE A 951 -10.18 14.15 -7.56
CA ILE A 951 -10.87 15.44 -7.51
C ILE A 951 -12.22 15.31 -6.77
N ASN A 952 -13.07 14.36 -7.17
CA ASN A 952 -14.41 14.19 -6.59
C ASN A 952 -14.35 13.75 -5.11
N GLY A 953 -13.34 12.95 -4.75
CA GLY A 953 -13.16 12.48 -3.37
C GLY A 953 -14.31 11.59 -2.87
N GLY A 954 -15.05 10.96 -3.79
CA GLY A 954 -16.17 10.07 -3.46
C GLY A 954 -17.50 10.76 -3.15
N LYS A 955 -17.72 12.03 -3.50
CA LYS A 955 -19.08 12.59 -3.45
C LYS A 955 -19.94 11.92 -4.54
N ARG A 956 -21.14 11.45 -4.17
CA ARG A 956 -22.12 10.97 -5.16
C ARG A 956 -22.59 12.19 -5.96
N LYS A 957 -22.49 12.17 -7.29
CA LYS A 957 -23.16 13.18 -8.11
C LYS A 957 -24.67 13.01 -7.90
N PHE A 958 -25.36 14.08 -7.53
CA PHE A 958 -26.82 14.12 -7.45
C PHE A 958 -27.41 14.34 -8.84
#